data_AF-A0A2V8WY25-F1
#
_entry.id   AF-A0A2V8WY25-F1
#
_cell.length_a   1.000
_cell.length_b   1.000
_cell.length_c   1.000
_cell.angle_alpha   90.00
_cell.angle_beta   90.00
_cell.angle_gamma   90.00
#
_symmetry.space_group_name_H-M   'P 1'
#
loop_
_entity.id
_entity.type
_entity.pdbx_description
1 polymer ?
#
loop_
_entity_poly.entity_id
_entity_poly.type
_entity_poly.pdbx_seq_one_letter_code
_entity_poly.pdbx_strand_id
1 'polypeptide(L)'
;MHNRMHDWSYFLGFTEVNSNAQDSNFGNTDPSREHDPELGDAQAGASTGGQPSLLGRDNANQITLNDGIPPITNMYLWQPIAAAFYSPCVDGDHDMSVIGHEYTHLISNRMVAGPDANLTGYQAGSMGEAWSDLDAVEYLNEYGFVPTNGENPFSVGAYVTGNKLKGIRNYGLNSGPLNYSDLGYDVPGPEVHSDGEIWNLVNFDIRQALVTKYNASFPASNAQLQRDCADGKLPANLCPGNRRWIQIVYDAWLLMPAAASMLDARDAYLAADMTRFGGANQTELWRIFARRGMGASASSNTNQDSDPTPSFESPKEANATITFNAVASNEGNAHVNAKIYVGQYEARGVPIADTDPATPLSGTAMFVPGTYDFVAQAPGYGMFRFTRSLLANQVATMIISMPTNLASNTKGATATASSTLSTSASDAPSNAIDDTENTDWSGTGQLASPQSITIHFAGPKTIRQVNVSTMLRPGQNRFTALRQFRLYTSTDGVSFTPVFTSAPDAFPGAIPRPAAPDLILRSFTLPAAITATHLRLVALTNQCKGGPGFQGPQDSDPLNNSDCTTGNSTQGDRIRVTEVQAFSSTGSASGGGGGTGGGGGTGCQDDDLRIIGPSIATPGSPLTYVVTYNTADTGDTGCQIANDLPDDLSFVAATGGGTFTAAAHRIDWKLPSLPANSIGSVSFTVQVSPGAASGEVNCRSWVNSSILAGGGSQSDLPPDQYRPNAVSR
;
A
#
# COMPACT_ATOMS: atom_id res chain seq x y z
N MET A 1 -15.79 13.84 -21.63
CA MET A 1 -15.59 13.94 -20.17
C MET A 1 -15.15 15.35 -19.76
N HIS A 2 -14.25 16.04 -20.47
CA HIS A 2 -13.85 17.44 -20.18
C HIS A 2 -15.01 18.39 -19.82
N ASN A 3 -16.03 18.53 -20.69
CA ASN A 3 -17.20 19.38 -20.40
C ASN A 3 -17.92 19.01 -19.08
N ARG A 4 -17.94 17.73 -18.70
CA ARG A 4 -18.57 17.30 -17.45
C ARG A 4 -17.73 17.69 -16.23
N MET A 5 -16.40 17.56 -16.33
CA MET A 5 -15.48 18.02 -15.28
C MET A 5 -15.49 19.54 -15.16
N HIS A 6 -15.54 20.26 -16.27
CA HIS A 6 -15.72 21.72 -16.30
C HIS A 6 -16.96 22.11 -15.47
N ASP A 7 -18.13 21.59 -15.82
CA ASP A 7 -19.38 21.97 -15.14
C ASP A 7 -19.37 21.56 -13.66
N TRP A 8 -18.85 20.38 -13.34
CA TRP A 8 -18.76 19.88 -11.97
C TRP A 8 -17.83 20.73 -11.09
N SER A 9 -16.64 21.06 -11.60
CA SER A 9 -15.64 21.89 -10.90
C SER A 9 -16.07 23.36 -10.81
N TYR A 10 -16.86 23.85 -11.77
CA TYR A 10 -17.46 25.19 -11.70
C TYR A 10 -18.26 25.38 -10.41
N PHE A 11 -19.05 24.39 -10.03
CA PHE A 11 -19.84 24.40 -8.78
C PHE A 11 -19.01 24.19 -7.51
N LEU A 12 -17.72 23.86 -7.63
CA LEU A 12 -16.77 23.82 -6.53
C LEU A 12 -15.92 25.09 -6.43
N GLY A 13 -15.99 25.97 -7.43
CA GLY A 13 -15.33 27.27 -7.44
C GLY A 13 -14.35 27.49 -8.59
N PHE A 14 -14.16 26.52 -9.49
CA PHE A 14 -13.37 26.69 -10.72
C PHE A 14 -14.16 27.47 -11.76
N THR A 15 -14.23 28.78 -11.53
CA THR A 15 -15.00 29.76 -12.31
C THR A 15 -14.06 30.64 -13.12
N GLU A 16 -14.61 31.56 -13.91
CA GLU A 16 -13.84 32.52 -14.71
C GLU A 16 -12.86 33.33 -13.84
N VAL A 17 -13.32 33.81 -12.69
CA VAL A 17 -12.48 34.58 -11.76
C VAL A 17 -11.33 33.75 -11.23
N ASN A 18 -11.58 32.46 -11.03
CA ASN A 18 -10.61 31.46 -10.56
C ASN A 18 -9.99 30.65 -11.71
N SER A 19 -9.94 31.25 -12.91
CA SER A 19 -9.11 30.83 -14.03
C SER A 19 -9.50 29.49 -14.66
N ASN A 20 -10.82 29.26 -14.83
CA ASN A 20 -11.31 28.16 -15.62
C ASN A 20 -10.99 28.29 -17.12
N ALA A 21 -11.29 27.26 -17.90
CA ALA A 21 -10.93 27.17 -19.31
C ALA A 21 -12.17 27.28 -20.21
N GLN A 22 -12.41 28.47 -20.79
CA GLN A 22 -13.58 28.73 -21.63
C GLN A 22 -13.33 29.80 -22.71
N ASP A 23 -14.07 29.69 -23.82
CA ASP A 23 -13.90 30.61 -24.96
C ASP A 23 -14.33 32.05 -24.64
N SER A 24 -15.37 32.23 -23.82
CA SER A 24 -15.82 33.54 -23.35
C SER A 24 -16.09 33.53 -21.86
N ASN A 25 -15.59 34.54 -21.15
CA ASN A 25 -15.79 34.72 -19.71
C ASN A 25 -17.03 35.54 -19.34
N PHE A 26 -17.92 35.79 -20.30
CA PHE A 26 -19.17 36.56 -20.10
C PHE A 26 -18.96 37.96 -19.48
N GLY A 27 -17.74 38.52 -19.61
CA GLY A 27 -17.35 39.79 -18.98
C GLY A 27 -17.03 39.72 -17.49
N ASN A 28 -16.90 38.52 -16.91
CA ASN A 28 -16.54 38.33 -15.50
C ASN A 28 -15.05 38.59 -15.20
N THR A 29 -14.21 38.59 -16.23
CA THR A 29 -12.76 38.83 -16.14
C THR A 29 -12.27 39.74 -17.28
N ASP A 30 -10.98 40.08 -17.26
CA ASP A 30 -10.34 40.80 -18.36
C ASP A 30 -10.35 39.94 -19.65
N PRO A 31 -10.57 40.52 -20.84
CA PRO A 31 -10.56 39.78 -22.11
C PRO A 31 -9.26 39.03 -22.42
N SER A 32 -8.15 39.34 -21.74
CA SER A 32 -6.91 38.55 -21.87
C SER A 32 -6.97 37.18 -21.19
N ARG A 33 -8.02 36.91 -20.39
CA ARG A 33 -8.20 35.69 -19.60
C ARG A 33 -9.25 34.75 -20.18
N GLU A 34 -9.82 35.07 -21.35
CA GLU A 34 -10.74 34.19 -22.10
C GLU A 34 -10.06 33.67 -23.39
N HIS A 35 -10.80 32.94 -24.24
CA HIS A 35 -10.28 32.23 -25.42
C HIS A 35 -9.33 31.08 -25.10
N ASP A 36 -9.53 30.40 -23.97
CA ASP A 36 -8.73 29.24 -23.56
C ASP A 36 -9.53 27.95 -23.36
N PRO A 37 -10.42 27.56 -24.29
CA PRO A 37 -11.10 26.27 -24.18
C PRO A 37 -10.10 25.11 -24.22
N GLU A 38 -10.38 24.05 -23.46
CA GLU A 38 -9.61 22.81 -23.48
C GLU A 38 -9.54 22.19 -24.90
N LEU A 39 -8.32 21.89 -25.36
CA LEU A 39 -8.06 21.19 -26.61
C LEU A 39 -7.81 19.70 -26.34
N GLY A 40 -8.85 18.88 -26.50
CA GLY A 40 -8.75 17.43 -26.31
C GLY A 40 -8.38 16.69 -27.60
N ASP A 41 -7.14 16.21 -27.68
CA ASP A 41 -6.64 15.37 -28.78
C ASP A 41 -6.91 13.88 -28.49
N ALA A 42 -7.89 13.32 -29.20
CA ALA A 42 -8.22 11.90 -29.16
C ALA A 42 -7.22 11.05 -29.94
N GLN A 43 -6.90 9.87 -29.43
CA GLN A 43 -5.95 8.92 -30.04
C GLN A 43 -4.63 9.58 -30.49
N ALA A 44 -4.14 10.54 -29.70
CA ALA A 44 -2.95 11.30 -29.98
C ALA A 44 -1.75 10.35 -30.18
N GLY A 45 -0.96 10.58 -31.22
CA GLY A 45 0.16 9.72 -31.55
C GLY A 45 -0.21 8.28 -31.97
N ALA A 46 -1.47 7.96 -32.30
CA ALA A 46 -1.85 6.61 -32.73
C ALA A 46 -1.00 6.09 -33.91
N SER A 47 -0.70 6.95 -34.90
CA SER A 47 0.06 6.59 -36.10
C SER A 47 1.58 6.67 -35.94
N THR A 48 2.09 7.52 -35.06
CA THR A 48 3.54 7.84 -34.94
C THR A 48 4.16 7.40 -33.62
N GLY A 49 3.35 7.16 -32.60
CA GLY A 49 3.75 6.86 -31.23
C GLY A 49 3.74 5.37 -30.89
N GLY A 50 3.53 4.47 -31.86
CA GLY A 50 3.73 3.03 -31.70
C GLY A 50 5.21 2.64 -31.80
N GLN A 51 5.49 1.38 -32.12
CA GLN A 51 6.85 0.87 -32.33
C GLN A 51 7.63 1.74 -33.34
N PRO A 52 8.93 2.02 -33.10
CA PRO A 52 9.76 1.52 -32.01
C PRO A 52 9.78 2.38 -30.74
N SER A 53 9.11 3.54 -30.75
CA SER A 53 9.22 4.53 -29.66
C SER A 53 8.25 4.30 -28.51
N LEU A 54 7.03 3.84 -28.84
CA LEU A 54 5.93 3.62 -27.89
C LEU A 54 5.52 4.87 -27.08
N LEU A 55 5.93 6.07 -27.52
CA LEU A 55 5.70 7.33 -26.80
C LEU A 55 4.25 7.83 -26.88
N GLY A 56 3.44 7.30 -27.80
CA GLY A 56 2.00 7.56 -27.89
C GLY A 56 1.18 6.34 -27.51
N ARG A 57 1.66 5.58 -26.52
CA ARG A 57 0.98 4.40 -25.96
C ARG A 57 0.98 4.44 -24.44
N ASP A 58 0.01 3.74 -23.85
CA ASP A 58 -0.08 3.45 -22.42
C ASP A 58 0.04 4.68 -21.49
N ASN A 59 -0.50 5.81 -21.93
CA ASN A 59 -0.45 7.05 -21.16
C ASN A 59 -1.57 8.02 -21.58
N ALA A 60 -1.62 9.15 -20.89
CA ALA A 60 -2.26 10.38 -21.31
C ALA A 60 -1.41 11.55 -20.77
N ASN A 61 -1.75 12.79 -21.11
CA ASN A 61 -1.19 13.95 -20.41
C ASN A 61 -2.04 15.20 -20.58
N GLN A 62 -1.89 16.10 -19.61
CA GLN A 62 -2.37 17.46 -19.65
C GLN A 62 -1.23 18.48 -19.75
N ILE A 63 -1.29 19.33 -20.76
CA ILE A 63 -0.46 20.53 -20.86
C ILE A 63 -1.30 21.70 -20.34
N THR A 64 -1.02 22.10 -19.10
CA THR A 64 -1.66 23.28 -18.50
C THR A 64 -0.85 24.51 -18.83
N LEU A 65 -1.46 25.42 -19.58
CA LEU A 65 -0.87 26.73 -19.93
C LEU A 65 -1.51 27.83 -19.10
N ASN A 66 -0.88 29.00 -19.08
CA ASN A 66 -1.37 30.21 -18.42
C ASN A 66 -2.81 30.57 -18.82
N ASP A 67 -3.50 31.32 -17.96
CA ASP A 67 -4.87 31.77 -18.19
C ASP A 67 -5.00 32.63 -19.45
N GLY A 68 -6.04 32.36 -20.23
CA GLY A 68 -6.20 32.92 -21.58
C GLY A 68 -5.38 32.22 -22.69
N ILE A 69 -4.72 31.09 -22.39
CA ILE A 69 -4.10 30.22 -23.41
C ILE A 69 -4.72 28.82 -23.34
N PRO A 70 -5.26 28.29 -24.46
CA PRO A 70 -5.88 26.96 -24.51
C PRO A 70 -4.98 25.86 -23.95
N PRO A 71 -5.39 25.14 -22.89
CA PRO A 71 -4.70 23.94 -22.43
C PRO A 71 -4.94 22.76 -23.39
N ILE A 72 -4.13 21.70 -23.27
CA ILE A 72 -4.18 20.56 -24.20
C ILE A 72 -4.16 19.23 -23.41
N THR A 73 -5.19 18.42 -23.56
CA THR A 73 -5.22 17.02 -23.16
C THR A 73 -4.87 16.12 -24.34
N ASN A 74 -3.92 15.20 -24.17
CA ASN A 74 -3.62 14.14 -25.12
C ASN A 74 -4.06 12.78 -24.57
N MET A 75 -4.98 12.10 -25.25
CA MET A 75 -5.39 10.74 -24.90
C MET A 75 -4.74 9.73 -25.84
N TYR A 76 -4.11 8.67 -25.30
CA TYR A 76 -3.41 7.67 -26.11
C TYR A 76 -4.14 6.32 -26.19
N LEU A 77 -3.76 5.54 -27.20
CA LEU A 77 -4.10 4.12 -27.28
C LEU A 77 -3.26 3.31 -26.28
N TRP A 78 -3.83 2.23 -25.75
CA TRP A 78 -3.15 1.32 -24.83
C TRP A 78 -2.85 0.00 -25.54
N GLN A 79 -1.68 -0.59 -25.30
CA GLN A 79 -1.27 -1.89 -25.83
C GLN A 79 -0.13 -2.50 -25.00
N PRO A 80 0.03 -3.83 -24.92
CA PRO A 80 1.04 -4.44 -24.07
C PRO A 80 2.47 -4.19 -24.56
N ILE A 81 3.33 -3.67 -23.68
CA ILE A 81 4.75 -3.39 -23.91
C ILE A 81 5.62 -4.36 -23.10
N ALA A 82 6.47 -5.11 -23.81
CA ALA A 82 7.29 -6.17 -23.22
C ALA A 82 8.19 -5.67 -22.09
N ALA A 83 8.07 -6.33 -20.93
CA ALA A 83 8.79 -6.00 -19.70
C ALA A 83 8.67 -4.52 -19.26
N ALA A 84 7.57 -3.84 -19.59
CA ALA A 84 7.31 -2.47 -19.15
C ALA A 84 5.90 -2.32 -18.55
N PHE A 85 4.87 -2.54 -19.37
CA PHE A 85 3.48 -2.33 -18.98
C PHE A 85 2.56 -3.20 -19.84
N TYR A 86 1.70 -4.02 -19.24
CA TYR A 86 0.86 -4.98 -19.95
C TYR A 86 -0.61 -4.58 -19.89
N SER A 87 -1.01 -3.60 -20.69
CA SER A 87 -2.40 -3.18 -20.86
C SER A 87 -3.14 -4.04 -21.92
N PRO A 88 -4.48 -4.10 -21.87
CA PRO A 88 -5.29 -4.50 -23.01
C PRO A 88 -5.11 -3.55 -24.21
N CYS A 89 -5.33 -4.05 -25.43
CA CYS A 89 -5.42 -3.19 -26.62
C CYS A 89 -6.75 -2.43 -26.65
N VAL A 90 -6.76 -1.22 -26.09
CA VAL A 90 -7.96 -0.38 -25.97
C VAL A 90 -7.64 1.08 -26.24
N ASP A 91 -8.69 1.86 -26.44
CA ASP A 91 -8.60 3.30 -26.65
C ASP A 91 -8.81 4.04 -25.33
N GLY A 92 -7.82 4.83 -24.90
CA GLY A 92 -7.85 5.59 -23.65
C GLY A 92 -9.01 6.58 -23.58
N ASP A 93 -9.51 7.05 -24.74
CA ASP A 93 -10.66 7.96 -24.84
C ASP A 93 -11.98 7.36 -24.28
N HIS A 94 -12.00 6.07 -23.94
CA HIS A 94 -13.15 5.40 -23.33
C HIS A 94 -13.07 5.29 -21.80
N ASP A 95 -11.95 5.67 -21.17
CA ASP A 95 -11.80 5.63 -19.72
C ASP A 95 -12.05 7.01 -19.10
N MET A 96 -13.25 7.19 -18.56
CA MET A 96 -13.65 8.46 -17.94
C MET A 96 -12.74 8.85 -16.76
N SER A 97 -12.15 7.87 -16.07
CA SER A 97 -11.27 8.17 -14.94
C SER A 97 -9.94 8.78 -15.40
N VAL A 98 -9.39 8.33 -16.53
CA VAL A 98 -8.16 8.89 -17.10
C VAL A 98 -8.43 10.30 -17.63
N ILE A 99 -9.52 10.51 -18.37
CA ILE A 99 -9.84 11.85 -18.89
C ILE A 99 -10.14 12.84 -17.75
N GLY A 100 -10.82 12.38 -16.70
CA GLY A 100 -11.05 13.20 -15.50
C GLY A 100 -9.76 13.55 -14.76
N HIS A 101 -8.81 12.61 -14.71
CA HIS A 101 -7.48 12.81 -14.13
C HIS A 101 -6.72 13.90 -14.89
N GLU A 102 -6.60 13.79 -16.22
CA GLU A 102 -5.90 14.81 -17.01
C GLU A 102 -6.53 16.21 -16.87
N TYR A 103 -7.87 16.30 -16.94
CA TYR A 103 -8.54 17.59 -16.80
C TYR A 103 -8.34 18.22 -15.40
N THR A 104 -8.10 17.40 -14.37
CA THR A 104 -7.84 17.92 -13.02
C THR A 104 -6.42 18.48 -12.87
N HIS A 105 -5.46 18.05 -13.69
CA HIS A 105 -4.19 18.75 -13.75
C HIS A 105 -4.37 20.22 -14.17
N LEU A 106 -5.27 20.49 -15.12
CA LEU A 106 -5.63 21.86 -15.48
C LEU A 106 -6.21 22.61 -14.28
N ILE A 107 -7.21 22.03 -13.62
CA ILE A 107 -7.89 22.66 -12.48
C ILE A 107 -6.88 23.01 -11.37
N SER A 108 -6.12 22.03 -10.91
CA SER A 108 -5.19 22.20 -9.79
C SER A 108 -4.03 23.15 -10.10
N ASN A 109 -3.46 23.10 -11.31
CA ASN A 109 -2.38 24.02 -11.70
C ASN A 109 -2.86 25.47 -11.89
N ARG A 110 -4.11 25.69 -12.31
CA ARG A 110 -4.69 27.04 -12.44
C ARG A 110 -5.17 27.63 -11.10
N MET A 111 -5.65 26.79 -10.18
CA MET A 111 -6.19 27.25 -8.91
C MET A 111 -5.10 27.46 -7.85
N VAL A 112 -4.08 26.60 -7.78
CA VAL A 112 -3.01 26.71 -6.77
C VAL A 112 -2.09 27.88 -7.08
N ALA A 113 -1.95 28.78 -6.11
CA ALA A 113 -1.17 30.02 -6.22
C ALA A 113 -1.54 30.93 -7.41
N GLY A 114 -2.75 30.79 -7.92
CA GLY A 114 -3.25 31.52 -9.08
C GLY A 114 -2.79 30.93 -10.42
N PRO A 115 -3.34 31.46 -11.52
CA PRO A 115 -3.37 30.79 -12.83
C PRO A 115 -2.04 30.42 -13.47
N ASP A 116 -1.00 31.19 -13.15
CA ASP A 116 0.22 31.23 -13.96
C ASP A 116 1.45 30.70 -13.21
N ALA A 117 1.25 30.18 -12.00
CA ALA A 117 2.35 29.71 -11.14
C ALA A 117 2.64 28.22 -11.32
N ASN A 118 1.60 27.42 -11.64
CA ASN A 118 1.61 25.96 -11.67
C ASN A 118 2.03 25.32 -10.33
N LEU A 119 1.75 24.02 -10.18
CA LEU A 119 2.34 23.21 -9.12
C LEU A 119 3.83 23.01 -9.41
N THR A 120 4.68 23.28 -8.41
CA THR A 120 6.14 23.16 -8.57
C THR A 120 6.76 22.36 -7.44
N GLY A 121 7.69 21.47 -7.80
CA GLY A 121 8.37 20.58 -6.86
C GLY A 121 7.70 19.22 -6.71
N TYR A 122 8.42 18.32 -6.06
CA TYR A 122 8.13 16.89 -5.97
C TYR A 122 6.89 16.60 -5.14
N GLN A 123 6.76 17.15 -3.94
CA GLN A 123 5.55 16.94 -3.13
C GLN A 123 4.32 17.62 -3.75
N ALA A 124 4.48 18.82 -4.31
CA ALA A 124 3.39 19.53 -5.00
C ALA A 124 2.90 18.73 -6.23
N GLY A 125 3.83 18.23 -7.05
CA GLY A 125 3.51 17.34 -8.17
C GLY A 125 2.83 16.04 -7.72
N SER A 126 3.32 15.42 -6.65
CA SER A 126 2.72 14.22 -6.06
C SER A 126 1.27 14.46 -5.62
N MET A 127 1.00 15.61 -4.98
CA MET A 127 -0.37 15.99 -4.66
C MET A 127 -1.20 16.30 -5.90
N GLY A 128 -0.61 16.90 -6.94
CA GLY A 128 -1.22 17.10 -8.27
C GLY A 128 -1.75 15.80 -8.86
N GLU A 129 -0.91 14.76 -8.92
CA GLU A 129 -1.30 13.41 -9.37
C GLU A 129 -2.45 12.83 -8.53
N ALA A 130 -2.38 13.01 -7.21
CA ALA A 130 -3.39 12.50 -6.29
C ALA A 130 -4.73 13.23 -6.41
N TRP A 131 -4.72 14.56 -6.48
CA TRP A 131 -5.92 15.35 -6.72
C TRP A 131 -6.60 14.96 -8.03
N SER A 132 -5.80 14.73 -9.07
CA SER A 132 -6.30 14.25 -10.35
C SER A 132 -7.01 12.90 -10.26
N ASP A 133 -6.43 11.97 -9.50
CA ASP A 133 -7.09 10.69 -9.19
C ASP A 133 -8.42 10.88 -8.43
N LEU A 134 -8.40 11.70 -7.39
CA LEU A 134 -9.48 11.90 -6.44
C LEU A 134 -10.69 12.61 -7.05
N ASP A 135 -10.47 13.69 -7.81
CA ASP A 135 -11.54 14.44 -8.50
C ASP A 135 -12.24 13.56 -9.54
N ALA A 136 -11.44 12.83 -10.33
CA ALA A 136 -11.97 11.95 -11.35
C ALA A 136 -12.90 10.88 -10.76
N VAL A 137 -12.45 10.18 -9.71
CA VAL A 137 -13.29 9.14 -9.08
C VAL A 137 -14.45 9.74 -8.30
N GLU A 138 -14.31 10.92 -7.68
CA GLU A 138 -15.41 11.55 -6.95
C GLU A 138 -16.54 11.97 -7.88
N TYR A 139 -16.23 12.56 -9.04
CA TYR A 139 -17.22 12.84 -10.08
C TYR A 139 -17.98 11.56 -10.46
N LEU A 140 -17.27 10.45 -10.72
CA LEU A 140 -17.90 9.18 -11.07
C LEU A 140 -18.82 8.67 -9.95
N ASN A 141 -18.42 8.83 -8.69
CA ASN A 141 -19.20 8.43 -7.53
C ASN A 141 -20.45 9.29 -7.35
N GLU A 142 -20.36 10.62 -7.44
CA GLU A 142 -21.49 11.52 -7.22
C GLU A 142 -22.57 11.39 -8.32
N TYR A 143 -22.17 11.11 -9.55
CA TYR A 143 -23.10 10.90 -10.67
C TYR A 143 -23.51 9.43 -10.90
N GLY A 144 -22.90 8.48 -10.18
CA GLY A 144 -23.19 7.05 -10.34
C GLY A 144 -22.66 6.45 -11.64
N PHE A 145 -21.56 6.98 -12.17
CA PHE A 145 -20.83 6.43 -13.32
C PHE A 145 -19.68 5.50 -12.92
N VAL A 146 -19.63 5.11 -11.64
CA VAL A 146 -18.67 4.11 -11.16
C VAL A 146 -18.81 2.79 -11.93
N PRO A 147 -17.71 2.05 -12.11
CA PRO A 147 -17.76 0.74 -12.76
C PRO A 147 -18.76 -0.22 -12.09
N THR A 148 -19.43 -1.04 -12.89
CA THR A 148 -20.50 -1.95 -12.42
C THR A 148 -20.16 -3.43 -12.58
N ASN A 149 -18.95 -3.77 -13.05
CA ASN A 149 -18.54 -5.14 -13.39
C ASN A 149 -17.47 -5.65 -12.41
N GLY A 150 -17.55 -5.18 -11.16
CA GLY A 150 -16.66 -5.55 -10.08
C GLY A 150 -15.28 -4.92 -10.18
N GLU A 151 -15.13 -3.81 -10.87
CA GLU A 151 -13.96 -2.97 -10.66
C GLU A 151 -14.13 -2.16 -9.37
N ASN A 152 -13.02 -1.86 -8.70
CA ASN A 152 -12.99 -0.99 -7.55
C ASN A 152 -13.49 0.41 -7.97
N PRO A 153 -14.57 0.95 -7.37
CA PRO A 153 -15.14 2.25 -7.73
C PRO A 153 -14.23 3.44 -7.39
N PHE A 154 -13.11 3.19 -6.69
CA PHE A 154 -12.06 4.15 -6.37
C PHE A 154 -10.72 3.77 -7.01
N SER A 155 -10.76 3.16 -8.19
CA SER A 155 -9.57 2.92 -9.00
C SER A 155 -9.58 3.78 -10.26
N VAL A 156 -8.39 4.21 -10.69
CA VAL A 156 -8.19 4.99 -11.90
C VAL A 156 -7.55 4.10 -12.97
N GLY A 157 -8.09 4.14 -14.18
CA GLY A 157 -7.59 3.39 -15.32
C GLY A 157 -7.97 1.90 -15.31
N ALA A 158 -9.04 1.50 -14.62
CA ALA A 158 -9.43 0.08 -14.55
C ALA A 158 -9.73 -0.52 -15.94
N TYR A 159 -10.30 0.27 -16.86
CA TYR A 159 -10.57 -0.16 -18.23
C TYR A 159 -9.27 -0.28 -19.04
N VAL A 160 -8.43 0.77 -19.02
CA VAL A 160 -7.20 0.80 -19.82
C VAL A 160 -6.10 -0.14 -19.33
N THR A 161 -6.11 -0.52 -18.05
CA THR A 161 -5.11 -1.44 -17.49
C THR A 161 -5.60 -2.88 -17.39
N GLY A 162 -6.91 -3.11 -17.45
CA GLY A 162 -7.52 -4.41 -17.14
C GLY A 162 -7.39 -4.82 -15.67
N ASN A 163 -6.82 -3.97 -14.80
CA ASN A 163 -6.69 -4.25 -13.37
C ASN A 163 -7.89 -3.68 -12.61
N LYS A 164 -8.82 -4.57 -12.27
CA LYS A 164 -10.06 -4.23 -11.57
C LYS A 164 -9.86 -3.78 -10.13
N LEU A 165 -8.73 -4.07 -9.49
CA LEU A 165 -8.55 -3.87 -8.05
C LEU A 165 -7.95 -2.49 -7.73
N LYS A 166 -6.90 -2.13 -8.46
CA LYS A 166 -6.10 -0.93 -8.21
C LYS A 166 -5.90 -0.06 -9.45
N GLY A 167 -6.38 -0.51 -10.61
CA GLY A 167 -6.15 0.19 -11.87
C GLY A 167 -4.65 0.33 -12.14
N ILE A 168 -4.18 1.56 -12.40
CA ILE A 168 -2.78 1.85 -12.74
C ILE A 168 -1.84 1.99 -11.52
N ARG A 169 -2.40 2.28 -10.34
CA ARG A 169 -1.67 2.57 -9.10
C ARG A 169 -1.15 1.30 -8.43
N ASN A 170 -0.24 1.43 -7.47
CA ASN A 170 0.24 0.29 -6.67
C ASN A 170 -0.82 -0.19 -5.65
N TYR A 171 -1.65 0.74 -5.19
CA TYR A 171 -2.79 0.55 -4.30
C TYR A 171 -4.07 1.17 -4.86
N GLY A 172 -5.24 0.65 -4.49
CA GLY A 172 -6.49 1.39 -4.75
C GLY A 172 -6.55 2.63 -3.86
N LEU A 173 -7.20 3.72 -4.32
CA LEU A 173 -7.27 4.98 -3.56
C LEU A 173 -7.90 4.80 -2.16
N ASN A 174 -8.67 3.72 -1.97
CA ASN A 174 -9.39 3.38 -0.75
C ASN A 174 -8.72 2.32 0.13
N SER A 175 -7.56 1.78 -0.26
CA SER A 175 -6.92 0.66 0.45
C SER A 175 -5.42 0.68 0.28
N GLY A 176 -4.69 0.99 1.36
CA GLY A 176 -3.23 0.94 1.35
C GLY A 176 -2.62 1.36 2.69
N PRO A 177 -1.40 0.87 3.00
CA PRO A 177 -0.72 1.13 4.27
C PRO A 177 0.07 2.44 4.28
N LEU A 178 0.10 3.18 3.16
CA LEU A 178 1.04 4.29 2.99
C LEU A 178 0.74 5.45 3.94
N ASN A 179 1.81 6.11 4.36
CA ASN A 179 1.79 7.29 5.20
C ASN A 179 2.95 8.22 4.82
N TYR A 180 3.06 9.38 5.47
CA TYR A 180 4.05 10.40 5.11
C TYR A 180 5.52 9.93 5.23
N SER A 181 5.79 8.88 6.02
CA SER A 181 7.12 8.27 6.09
C SER A 181 7.52 7.47 4.86
N ASP A 182 6.61 7.23 3.92
CA ASP A 182 6.79 6.33 2.78
C ASP A 182 7.13 7.07 1.47
N LEU A 183 7.53 8.35 1.51
CA LEU A 183 7.94 9.07 0.30
C LEU A 183 9.11 8.34 -0.39
N GLY A 184 8.94 8.03 -1.67
CA GLY A 184 9.86 7.26 -2.48
C GLY A 184 9.76 5.75 -2.30
N TYR A 185 8.75 5.20 -1.61
CA TYR A 185 8.65 3.76 -1.32
C TYR A 185 8.73 2.86 -2.56
N ASP A 186 8.29 3.34 -3.72
CA ASP A 186 8.12 2.54 -4.92
C ASP A 186 9.44 2.32 -5.70
N VAL A 187 9.41 1.40 -6.65
CA VAL A 187 10.56 0.99 -7.47
C VAL A 187 11.19 2.13 -8.29
N PRO A 188 10.48 3.17 -8.76
CA PRO A 188 11.12 4.32 -9.39
C PRO A 188 11.97 5.16 -8.41
N GLY A 189 11.74 5.06 -7.10
CA GLY A 189 12.21 6.02 -6.09
C GLY A 189 11.23 7.19 -5.94
N PRO A 190 11.68 8.37 -5.47
CA PRO A 190 10.85 9.58 -5.40
C PRO A 190 10.26 9.92 -6.77
N GLU A 191 8.94 9.74 -6.91
CA GLU A 191 8.23 9.79 -8.17
C GLU A 191 6.76 10.17 -7.91
N VAL A 192 6.29 11.22 -8.58
CA VAL A 192 5.02 11.90 -8.28
C VAL A 192 3.79 10.99 -8.35
N HIS A 193 3.73 10.05 -9.29
CA HIS A 193 2.57 9.18 -9.43
C HIS A 193 2.48 8.19 -8.27
N SER A 194 3.60 7.59 -7.86
CA SER A 194 3.63 6.66 -6.72
C SER A 194 3.47 7.37 -5.39
N ASP A 195 4.12 8.52 -5.20
CA ASP A 195 4.07 9.26 -3.95
C ASP A 195 2.76 10.04 -3.77
N GLY A 196 2.05 10.32 -4.87
CA GLY A 196 0.66 10.76 -4.85
C GLY A 196 -0.28 9.74 -4.18
N GLU A 197 0.05 8.44 -4.18
CA GLU A 197 -0.78 7.42 -3.51
C GLU A 197 -0.87 7.66 -1.98
N ILE A 198 0.13 8.29 -1.36
CA ILE A 198 0.07 8.72 0.04
C ILE A 198 -1.06 9.75 0.22
N TRP A 199 -1.11 10.76 -0.66
CA TRP A 199 -2.11 11.82 -0.59
C TRP A 199 -3.51 11.34 -0.99
N ASN A 200 -3.61 10.36 -1.92
CA ASN A 200 -4.84 9.64 -2.22
C ASN A 200 -5.45 9.02 -0.96
N LEU A 201 -4.65 8.26 -0.20
CA LEU A 201 -5.11 7.58 1.01
C LEU A 201 -5.46 8.56 2.15
N VAL A 202 -4.70 9.65 2.30
CA VAL A 202 -5.04 10.73 3.24
C VAL A 202 -6.41 11.30 2.94
N ASN A 203 -6.65 11.68 1.68
CA ASN A 203 -7.88 12.33 1.28
C ASN A 203 -9.07 11.37 1.29
N PHE A 204 -8.88 10.11 0.89
CA PHE A 204 -9.93 9.11 0.99
C PHE A 204 -10.34 8.87 2.44
N ASP A 205 -9.38 8.80 3.37
CA ASP A 205 -9.68 8.65 4.80
C ASP A 205 -10.41 9.88 5.36
N ILE A 206 -10.04 11.10 4.94
CA ILE A 206 -10.77 12.34 5.29
C ILE A 206 -12.20 12.26 4.75
N ARG A 207 -12.36 11.94 3.47
CA ARG A 207 -13.64 11.76 2.81
C ARG A 207 -14.52 10.81 3.61
N GLN A 208 -14.01 9.65 4.01
CA GLN A 208 -14.78 8.67 4.77
C GLN A 208 -15.09 9.10 6.20
N ALA A 209 -14.16 9.81 6.87
CA ALA A 209 -14.43 10.38 8.18
C ALA A 209 -15.59 11.39 8.11
N LEU A 210 -15.62 12.26 7.09
CA LEU A 210 -16.70 13.22 6.90
C LEU A 210 -18.00 12.55 6.45
N VAL A 211 -17.95 11.55 5.56
CA VAL A 211 -19.12 10.75 5.19
C VAL A 211 -19.75 10.19 6.45
N THR A 212 -18.98 9.48 7.27
CA THR A 212 -19.45 8.89 8.54
C THR A 212 -20.08 9.95 9.45
N LYS A 213 -19.42 11.09 9.64
CA LYS A 213 -19.91 12.17 10.49
C LYS A 213 -21.27 12.72 10.07
N TYR A 214 -21.47 12.94 8.77
CA TYR A 214 -22.66 13.61 8.25
C TYR A 214 -23.75 12.64 7.75
N ASN A 215 -23.48 11.34 7.69
CA ASN A 215 -24.35 10.36 7.03
C ASN A 215 -25.77 10.31 7.61
N ALA A 216 -25.93 10.54 8.92
CA ALA A 216 -27.24 10.49 9.57
C ALA A 216 -28.20 11.59 9.07
N SER A 217 -27.67 12.76 8.69
CA SER A 217 -28.45 13.91 8.20
C SER A 217 -28.38 14.06 6.68
N PHE A 218 -27.26 13.67 6.08
CA PHE A 218 -26.99 13.78 4.65
C PHE A 218 -26.42 12.45 4.13
N PRO A 219 -27.28 11.43 3.93
CA PRO A 219 -26.82 10.09 3.60
C PRO A 219 -26.07 10.07 2.27
N ALA A 220 -24.83 9.58 2.26
CA ALA A 220 -24.03 9.46 1.04
C ALA A 220 -24.63 8.45 0.03
N SER A 221 -25.50 7.55 0.50
CA SER A 221 -26.25 6.60 -0.32
C SER A 221 -27.44 7.24 -1.08
N ASN A 222 -27.81 8.48 -0.76
CA ASN A 222 -28.89 9.16 -1.46
C ASN A 222 -28.38 9.73 -2.80
N ALA A 223 -28.58 8.98 -3.88
CA ALA A 223 -28.11 9.35 -5.21
C ALA A 223 -28.71 10.68 -5.73
N GLN A 224 -29.94 11.04 -5.35
CA GLN A 224 -30.51 12.32 -5.76
C GLN A 224 -29.84 13.49 -5.02
N LEU A 225 -29.57 13.32 -3.73
CA LEU A 225 -28.85 14.32 -2.95
C LEU A 225 -27.42 14.51 -3.47
N GLN A 226 -26.71 13.42 -3.81
CA GLN A 226 -25.38 13.51 -4.44
C GLN A 226 -25.43 14.33 -5.72
N ARG A 227 -26.38 14.04 -6.63
CA ARG A 227 -26.55 14.81 -7.87
C ARG A 227 -26.92 16.27 -7.64
N ASP A 228 -27.85 16.56 -6.72
CA ASP A 228 -28.26 17.95 -6.46
C ASP A 228 -27.12 18.78 -5.85
N CYS A 229 -26.28 18.14 -5.03
CA CYS A 229 -25.04 18.72 -4.54
C CYS A 229 -24.00 18.91 -5.65
N ALA A 230 -23.87 17.93 -6.54
CA ALA A 230 -22.93 18.00 -7.65
C ALA A 230 -23.27 19.03 -8.71
N ASP A 231 -24.56 19.23 -8.97
CA ASP A 231 -25.08 20.25 -9.86
C ASP A 231 -25.17 21.65 -9.19
N GLY A 232 -24.56 21.83 -8.01
CA GLY A 232 -24.53 23.12 -7.29
C GLY A 232 -25.90 23.64 -6.81
N LYS A 233 -26.94 22.79 -6.77
CA LYS A 233 -28.30 23.20 -6.33
C LYS A 233 -28.40 23.40 -4.83
N LEU A 234 -27.48 22.81 -4.08
CA LEU A 234 -27.39 22.90 -2.63
C LEU A 234 -26.02 23.43 -2.22
N PRO A 235 -25.94 24.28 -1.18
CA PRO A 235 -24.66 24.65 -0.61
C PRO A 235 -23.99 23.43 0.06
N ALA A 236 -22.67 23.38 0.05
CA ALA A 236 -21.89 22.23 0.54
C ALA A 236 -22.21 21.83 2.00
N ASN A 237 -22.67 22.77 2.84
CA ASN A 237 -23.07 22.50 4.23
C ASN A 237 -24.42 21.77 4.35
N LEU A 238 -25.12 21.50 3.25
CA LEU A 238 -26.32 20.66 3.16
C LEU A 238 -26.07 19.38 2.35
N CYS A 239 -24.80 19.05 2.11
CA CYS A 239 -24.40 17.90 1.31
C CYS A 239 -23.77 16.77 2.15
N PRO A 240 -23.70 15.55 1.60
CA PRO A 240 -22.97 14.43 2.17
C PRO A 240 -21.50 14.76 2.43
N GLY A 241 -20.86 13.98 3.30
CA GLY A 241 -19.50 14.25 3.74
C GLY A 241 -18.46 14.22 2.61
N ASN A 242 -18.68 13.42 1.56
CA ASN A 242 -17.80 13.38 0.39
C ASN A 242 -17.78 14.72 -0.37
N ARG A 243 -18.96 15.32 -0.64
CA ARG A 243 -19.04 16.66 -1.23
C ARG A 243 -18.42 17.74 -0.33
N ARG A 244 -18.51 17.61 1.00
CA ARG A 244 -17.84 18.56 1.92
C ARG A 244 -16.33 18.45 1.86
N TRP A 245 -15.80 17.24 1.78
CA TRP A 245 -14.37 17.01 1.62
C TRP A 245 -13.86 17.64 0.31
N ILE A 246 -14.50 17.36 -0.83
CA ILE A 246 -14.03 17.90 -2.11
C ILE A 246 -14.17 19.43 -2.18
N GLN A 247 -15.17 20.02 -1.50
CA GLN A 247 -15.22 21.48 -1.35
C GLN A 247 -14.03 22.04 -0.55
N ILE A 248 -13.59 21.36 0.51
CA ILE A 248 -12.38 21.76 1.28
C ILE A 248 -11.14 21.72 0.39
N VAL A 249 -11.02 20.70 -0.49
CA VAL A 249 -9.90 20.57 -1.43
C VAL A 249 -9.82 21.80 -2.34
N TYR A 250 -10.93 22.17 -2.99
CA TYR A 250 -10.98 23.33 -3.90
C TYR A 250 -10.73 24.65 -3.18
N ASP A 251 -11.28 24.81 -1.97
CA ASP A 251 -11.05 25.98 -1.15
C ASP A 251 -9.58 26.09 -0.71
N ALA A 252 -8.94 24.95 -0.42
CA ALA A 252 -7.54 24.90 -0.03
C ALA A 252 -6.60 25.26 -1.19
N TRP A 253 -6.92 24.90 -2.44
CA TRP A 253 -6.11 25.30 -3.60
C TRP A 253 -5.92 26.81 -3.68
N LEU A 254 -6.97 27.58 -3.38
CA LEU A 254 -6.90 29.05 -3.35
C LEU A 254 -6.05 29.63 -2.21
N LEU A 255 -5.68 28.81 -1.22
CA LEU A 255 -4.88 29.21 -0.06
C LEU A 255 -3.42 28.78 -0.16
N MET A 256 -3.09 27.88 -1.09
CA MET A 256 -1.76 27.25 -1.17
C MET A 256 -0.77 28.03 -2.05
N PRO A 257 0.53 27.99 -1.73
CA PRO A 257 1.59 28.41 -2.63
C PRO A 257 1.84 27.35 -3.72
N ALA A 258 2.48 27.76 -4.83
CA ALA A 258 2.84 26.88 -5.95
C ALA A 258 3.80 25.76 -5.52
N ALA A 259 4.73 26.10 -4.63
CA ALA A 259 5.75 25.24 -4.08
C ALA A 259 5.32 24.63 -2.73
N ALA A 260 4.11 24.08 -2.65
CA ALA A 260 3.57 23.50 -1.43
C ALA A 260 4.18 22.12 -1.12
N SER A 261 4.55 21.90 0.14
CA SER A 261 4.70 20.57 0.72
C SER A 261 3.34 19.95 1.05
N MET A 262 3.28 18.64 1.31
CA MET A 262 2.07 17.99 1.82
C MET A 262 1.61 18.58 3.17
N LEU A 263 2.53 19.14 3.97
CA LEU A 263 2.19 19.81 5.23
C LEU A 263 1.62 21.22 5.01
N ASP A 264 2.09 21.95 3.99
CA ASP A 264 1.46 23.22 3.60
C ASP A 264 0.01 22.97 3.12
N ALA A 265 -0.21 21.88 2.37
CA ALA A 265 -1.55 21.49 1.94
C ALA A 265 -2.44 21.06 3.10
N ARG A 266 -1.92 20.29 4.07
CA ARG A 266 -2.62 19.98 5.32
C ARG A 266 -3.12 21.26 6.00
N ASP A 267 -2.25 22.25 6.16
CA ASP A 267 -2.58 23.49 6.84
C ASP A 267 -3.60 24.32 6.05
N ALA A 268 -3.51 24.31 4.72
CA ALA A 268 -4.51 24.91 3.84
C ALA A 268 -5.89 24.23 3.96
N TYR A 269 -5.95 22.90 4.09
CA TYR A 269 -7.20 22.17 4.32
C TYR A 269 -7.85 22.54 5.65
N LEU A 270 -7.04 22.64 6.70
CA LEU A 270 -7.51 23.07 8.02
C LEU A 270 -8.03 24.51 7.96
N ALA A 271 -7.35 25.42 7.26
CA ALA A 271 -7.79 26.79 7.05
C ALA A 271 -9.08 26.89 6.20
N ALA A 272 -9.18 26.09 5.14
CA ALA A 272 -10.39 25.99 4.31
C ALA A 272 -11.60 25.51 5.11
N ASP A 273 -11.45 24.53 5.99
CA ASP A 273 -12.54 24.10 6.89
C ASP A 273 -12.95 25.20 7.88
N MET A 274 -11.99 25.99 8.37
CA MET A 274 -12.27 27.15 9.24
C MET A 274 -13.13 28.19 8.53
N THR A 275 -12.85 28.50 7.27
CA THR A 275 -13.57 29.54 6.50
C THR A 275 -14.89 29.02 5.94
N ARG A 276 -14.93 27.80 5.39
CA ARG A 276 -16.12 27.22 4.75
C ARG A 276 -17.14 26.69 5.74
N PHE A 277 -16.68 26.02 6.80
CA PHE A 277 -17.53 25.28 7.74
C PHE A 277 -17.36 25.74 9.19
N GLY A 278 -16.67 26.86 9.44
CA GLY A 278 -16.48 27.39 10.80
C GLY A 278 -15.63 26.49 11.70
N GLY A 279 -14.80 25.61 11.12
CA GLY A 279 -13.97 24.68 11.86
C GLY A 279 -14.71 23.44 12.34
N ALA A 280 -15.88 23.14 11.77
CA ALA A 280 -16.69 22.03 12.21
C ALA A 280 -15.98 20.67 12.05
N ASN A 281 -15.02 20.52 11.14
CA ASN A 281 -14.38 19.25 10.80
C ASN A 281 -12.93 19.10 11.30
N GLN A 282 -12.46 20.03 12.12
CA GLN A 282 -11.07 20.06 12.58
C GLN A 282 -10.64 18.77 13.29
N THR A 283 -11.53 18.14 14.09
CA THR A 283 -11.21 16.89 14.79
C THR A 283 -10.96 15.74 13.81
N GLU A 284 -11.83 15.57 12.82
CA GLU A 284 -11.71 14.53 11.80
C GLU A 284 -10.48 14.76 10.92
N LEU A 285 -10.26 15.98 10.46
CA LEU A 285 -9.09 16.34 9.64
C LEU A 285 -7.79 16.04 10.39
N TRP A 286 -7.63 16.59 11.60
CA TRP A 286 -6.41 16.37 12.39
C TRP A 286 -6.17 14.89 12.72
N ARG A 287 -7.23 14.12 13.03
CA ARG A 287 -7.10 12.68 13.29
C ARG A 287 -6.53 11.94 12.08
N ILE A 288 -7.05 12.21 10.88
CA ILE A 288 -6.62 11.50 9.68
C ILE A 288 -5.22 11.90 9.25
N PHE A 289 -4.91 13.20 9.25
CA PHE A 289 -3.55 13.67 8.98
C PHE A 289 -2.54 13.03 9.94
N ALA A 290 -2.83 13.02 11.25
CA ALA A 290 -1.98 12.35 12.22
C ALA A 290 -1.87 10.84 11.96
N ARG A 291 -2.98 10.13 11.72
CA ARG A 291 -2.95 8.69 11.41
C ARG A 291 -2.07 8.36 10.19
N ARG A 292 -1.96 9.28 9.23
CA ARG A 292 -1.15 9.15 8.00
C ARG A 292 0.21 9.85 8.10
N GLY A 293 0.72 10.11 9.31
CA GLY A 293 2.09 10.60 9.52
C GLY A 293 2.26 12.12 9.35
N MET A 294 1.17 12.87 9.18
CA MET A 294 1.14 14.34 8.99
C MET A 294 0.62 15.07 10.24
N GLY A 295 0.89 14.52 11.42
CA GLY A 295 0.46 15.02 12.73
C GLY A 295 1.13 16.33 13.15
N ALA A 296 0.83 16.77 14.37
CA ALA A 296 1.17 18.11 14.86
C ALA A 296 2.66 18.45 14.76
N SER A 297 3.52 17.47 14.98
CA SER A 297 4.98 17.63 15.00
C SER A 297 5.65 17.17 13.71
N ALA A 298 4.89 16.88 12.65
CA ALA A 298 5.46 16.50 11.37
C ALA A 298 6.18 17.71 10.76
N SER A 299 7.31 17.47 10.10
CA SER A 299 8.07 18.52 9.44
C SER A 299 8.66 18.07 8.12
N SER A 300 8.76 19.02 7.19
CA SER A 300 9.40 18.85 5.90
C SER A 300 10.35 20.01 5.67
N ASN A 301 11.55 19.73 5.17
CA ASN A 301 12.56 20.77 4.96
C ASN A 301 12.17 21.70 3.80
N THR A 302 11.62 21.13 2.73
CA THR A 302 11.15 21.82 1.52
C THR A 302 10.07 20.99 0.83
N ASN A 303 9.41 21.53 -0.19
CA ASN A 303 8.55 20.75 -1.10
C ASN A 303 9.29 19.69 -1.95
N GLN A 304 10.63 19.63 -1.89
CA GLN A 304 11.47 18.61 -2.53
C GLN A 304 11.89 17.49 -1.58
N ASP A 305 11.51 17.57 -0.31
CA ASP A 305 11.95 16.61 0.71
C ASP A 305 11.30 15.24 0.47
N SER A 306 12.13 14.21 0.28
CA SER A 306 11.70 12.81 0.19
C SER A 306 11.93 12.04 1.48
N ASP A 307 12.53 12.67 2.50
CA ASP A 307 12.82 12.06 3.80
C ASP A 307 12.24 12.93 4.93
N PRO A 308 10.91 13.18 4.94
CA PRO A 308 10.29 14.07 5.91
C PRO A 308 10.33 13.46 7.32
N THR A 309 10.15 14.29 8.34
CA THR A 309 9.92 13.78 9.70
C THR A 309 8.42 13.55 9.91
N PRO A 310 7.96 12.28 9.99
CA PRO A 310 6.54 11.99 10.23
C PRO A 310 6.14 12.26 11.68
N SER A 311 4.85 12.47 11.90
CA SER A 311 4.26 12.56 13.24
C SER A 311 2.87 11.94 13.25
N PHE A 312 2.58 11.14 14.29
CA PHE A 312 1.30 10.44 14.42
C PHE A 312 0.39 10.97 15.53
N GLU A 313 0.75 12.10 16.14
CA GLU A 313 -0.05 12.75 17.18
C GLU A 313 -0.94 13.86 16.62
N SER A 314 -2.10 14.04 17.25
CA SER A 314 -3.05 15.11 16.92
C SER A 314 -3.29 16.02 18.13
N PRO A 315 -3.41 17.35 17.92
CA PRO A 315 -3.78 18.27 19.00
C PRO A 315 -5.27 18.17 19.38
N LYS A 316 -6.05 17.34 18.67
CA LYS A 316 -7.49 17.14 18.85
C LYS A 316 -7.84 15.73 19.37
N GLU A 317 -6.83 14.93 19.70
CA GLU A 317 -7.01 13.54 20.11
C GLU A 317 -6.32 13.22 21.44
N ALA A 318 -6.82 12.16 22.09
CA ALA A 318 -6.21 11.55 23.25
C ALA A 318 -5.07 10.62 22.81
N ASN A 319 -3.90 11.17 22.53
CA ASN A 319 -2.77 10.41 21.97
C ASN A 319 -2.27 9.32 22.94
N ALA A 320 -1.89 8.16 22.38
CA ALA A 320 -1.07 7.15 23.03
C ALA A 320 0.41 7.56 23.02
N THR A 321 1.15 7.24 24.07
CA THR A 321 2.60 7.40 24.19
C THR A 321 3.25 6.02 24.27
N ILE A 322 3.99 5.63 23.25
CA ILE A 322 4.57 4.29 23.12
C ILE A 322 6.09 4.38 23.15
N THR A 323 6.71 3.65 24.08
CA THR A 323 8.16 3.46 24.14
C THR A 323 8.52 2.10 23.55
N PHE A 324 9.43 2.06 22.59
CA PHE A 324 9.87 0.82 21.96
C PHE A 324 11.11 0.27 22.66
N ASN A 325 11.17 -1.05 22.81
CA ASN A 325 12.31 -1.77 23.35
C ASN A 325 12.55 -3.05 22.55
N ALA A 326 13.61 -3.10 21.76
CA ALA A 326 13.95 -4.28 20.98
C ALA A 326 14.95 -5.17 21.72
N VAL A 327 14.70 -6.48 21.71
CA VAL A 327 15.50 -7.50 22.42
C VAL A 327 15.74 -8.73 21.56
N ALA A 328 16.90 -9.35 21.71
CA ALA A 328 17.27 -10.59 21.05
C ALA A 328 16.82 -11.80 21.88
N SER A 329 15.67 -12.37 21.57
CA SER A 329 15.04 -13.44 22.38
C SER A 329 15.89 -14.70 22.52
N ASN A 330 16.72 -15.01 21.53
CA ASN A 330 17.63 -16.15 21.53
C ASN A 330 19.05 -15.81 22.04
N GLU A 331 19.31 -14.55 22.41
CA GLU A 331 20.59 -14.07 22.97
C GLU A 331 20.40 -13.56 24.41
N GLY A 332 19.50 -14.19 25.18
CA GLY A 332 19.24 -13.84 26.57
C GLY A 332 18.53 -12.49 26.74
N ASN A 333 17.70 -12.10 25.77
CA ASN A 333 17.03 -10.79 25.71
C ASN A 333 18.00 -9.60 25.72
N ALA A 334 19.19 -9.77 25.12
CA ALA A 334 20.12 -8.67 24.93
C ALA A 334 19.45 -7.53 24.14
N HIS A 335 19.75 -6.29 24.49
CA HIS A 335 19.22 -5.11 23.81
C HIS A 335 19.66 -5.07 22.34
N VAL A 336 18.75 -4.67 21.46
CA VAL A 336 18.96 -4.56 20.01
C VAL A 336 18.73 -3.11 19.59
N ASN A 337 19.68 -2.53 18.86
CA ASN A 337 19.55 -1.21 18.24
C ASN A 337 18.70 -1.33 16.96
N ALA A 338 17.38 -1.32 17.14
CA ALA A 338 16.40 -1.41 16.06
C ALA A 338 15.82 -0.05 15.68
N LYS A 339 15.63 0.15 14.38
CA LYS A 339 14.81 1.22 13.80
C LYS A 339 13.36 0.77 13.68
N ILE A 340 12.43 1.65 14.00
CA ILE A 340 10.99 1.40 14.01
C ILE A 340 10.31 2.29 12.97
N TYR A 341 9.63 1.65 12.02
CA TYR A 341 8.87 2.30 10.94
C TYR A 341 7.39 2.05 11.16
N VAL A 342 6.55 2.98 10.70
CA VAL A 342 5.10 2.79 10.61
C VAL A 342 4.76 2.43 9.16
N GLY A 343 3.88 1.45 8.98
CA GLY A 343 3.50 0.94 7.66
C GLY A 343 4.23 -0.36 7.31
N GLN A 344 4.46 -0.56 6.02
CA GLN A 344 4.97 -1.83 5.48
C GLN A 344 6.37 -1.71 4.87
N TYR A 345 6.95 -0.52 4.79
CA TYR A 345 8.21 -0.29 4.09
C TYR A 345 9.35 0.04 5.06
N GLU A 346 10.47 -0.68 4.92
CA GLU A 346 11.76 -0.26 5.51
C GLU A 346 12.60 0.46 4.47
N ALA A 347 12.67 -0.09 3.25
CA ALA A 347 13.39 0.56 2.16
C ALA A 347 12.76 1.89 1.80
N ARG A 348 13.57 2.96 1.85
CA ARG A 348 13.16 4.37 1.61
C ARG A 348 12.10 4.89 2.58
N GLY A 349 11.77 4.13 3.64
CA GLY A 349 10.93 4.63 4.71
C GLY A 349 11.73 5.49 5.69
N VAL A 350 11.07 6.44 6.36
CA VAL A 350 11.65 7.18 7.49
C VAL A 350 11.21 6.54 8.81
N PRO A 351 12.14 6.14 9.70
CA PRO A 351 11.77 5.59 11.00
C PRO A 351 11.16 6.67 11.90
N ILE A 352 10.10 6.32 12.65
CA ILE A 352 9.48 7.22 13.64
C ILE A 352 10.22 7.20 14.99
N ALA A 353 10.92 6.11 15.27
CA ALA A 353 11.65 5.88 16.50
C ALA A 353 12.83 4.95 16.24
N ASP A 354 13.84 4.98 17.09
CA ASP A 354 14.81 3.91 17.19
C ASP A 354 15.13 3.60 18.65
N THR A 355 15.69 2.43 18.87
CA THR A 355 16.00 1.94 20.22
C THR A 355 17.47 2.15 20.58
N ASP A 356 18.24 2.85 19.74
CA ASP A 356 19.66 3.10 19.96
C ASP A 356 19.87 4.40 20.76
N PRO A 357 20.30 4.32 22.03
CA PRO A 357 20.49 5.51 22.85
C PRO A 357 21.62 6.44 22.35
N ALA A 358 22.39 6.05 21.34
CA ALA A 358 23.43 6.86 20.73
C ALA A 358 22.92 7.77 19.60
N THR A 359 21.68 7.63 19.14
CA THR A 359 21.10 8.46 18.08
C THR A 359 20.27 9.61 18.67
N PRO A 360 20.00 10.68 17.90
CA PRO A 360 19.07 11.73 18.32
C PRO A 360 17.60 11.34 18.20
N LEU A 361 17.26 10.22 17.54
CA LEU A 361 15.88 9.80 17.33
C LEU A 361 15.37 9.13 18.61
N SER A 362 14.21 9.59 19.08
CA SER A 362 13.63 9.09 20.33
C SER A 362 13.17 7.64 20.19
N GLY A 363 13.37 6.82 21.23
CA GLY A 363 12.73 5.50 21.37
C GLY A 363 11.26 5.55 21.77
N THR A 364 10.70 6.75 21.92
CA THR A 364 9.30 6.99 22.27
C THR A 364 8.62 7.85 21.20
N ALA A 365 7.43 7.44 20.76
CA ALA A 365 6.59 8.20 19.83
C ALA A 365 5.12 8.25 20.30
N MET A 366 4.39 9.25 19.78
CA MET A 366 2.98 9.47 20.11
C MET A 366 2.07 9.20 18.91
N PHE A 367 0.89 8.63 19.18
CA PHE A 367 -0.03 8.15 18.16
C PHE A 367 -1.48 8.50 18.51
N VAL A 368 -2.27 8.94 17.54
CA VAL A 368 -3.73 8.94 17.68
C VAL A 368 -4.24 7.51 17.86
N PRO A 369 -5.37 7.29 18.55
CA PRO A 369 -5.92 5.95 18.71
C PRO A 369 -6.21 5.26 17.36
N GLY A 370 -5.83 3.99 17.26
CA GLY A 370 -5.98 3.24 16.02
C GLY A 370 -5.07 2.03 15.93
N THR A 371 -5.21 1.31 14.83
CA THR A 371 -4.40 0.15 14.50
C THR A 371 -3.31 0.55 13.50
N TYR A 372 -2.08 0.19 13.81
CA TYR A 372 -0.89 0.52 13.03
C TYR A 372 -0.13 -0.74 12.66
N ASP A 373 0.31 -0.82 11.41
CA ASP A 373 1.37 -1.72 10.99
C ASP A 373 2.72 -1.08 11.34
N PHE A 374 3.68 -1.89 11.77
CA PHE A 374 5.04 -1.49 12.06
C PHE A 374 6.04 -2.42 11.38
N VAL A 375 7.22 -1.87 11.08
CA VAL A 375 8.42 -2.64 10.73
C VAL A 375 9.49 -2.34 11.77
N ALA A 376 10.09 -3.37 12.35
CA ALA A 376 11.33 -3.26 13.11
C ALA A 376 12.47 -3.84 12.28
N GLN A 377 13.57 -3.09 12.14
CA GLN A 377 14.76 -3.53 11.41
C GLN A 377 16.01 -3.28 12.26
N ALA A 378 16.93 -4.25 12.27
CA ALA A 378 18.20 -4.09 12.97
C ALA A 378 19.31 -4.93 12.32
N PRO A 379 20.55 -4.39 12.21
CA PRO A 379 21.70 -5.17 11.76
C PRO A 379 21.91 -6.43 12.61
N GLY A 380 22.02 -7.58 11.95
CA GLY A 380 22.16 -8.89 12.59
C GLY A 380 20.86 -9.58 12.99
N TYR A 381 19.71 -8.92 12.86
CA TYR A 381 18.41 -9.44 13.28
C TYR A 381 17.34 -9.36 12.17
N GLY A 382 17.70 -8.83 11.00
CA GLY A 382 16.82 -8.71 9.86
C GLY A 382 15.72 -7.68 10.09
N MET A 383 14.55 -7.95 9.51
CA MET A 383 13.36 -7.14 9.71
C MET A 383 12.13 -7.99 10.00
N PHE A 384 11.23 -7.41 10.79
CA PHE A 384 10.03 -8.04 11.29
C PHE A 384 8.85 -7.07 11.21
N ARG A 385 7.70 -7.54 10.71
CA ARG A 385 6.47 -6.74 10.60
C ARG A 385 5.45 -7.23 11.61
N PHE A 386 4.78 -6.29 12.28
CA PHE A 386 3.74 -6.58 13.26
C PHE A 386 2.68 -5.48 13.29
N THR A 387 1.52 -5.76 13.87
CA THR A 387 0.37 -4.84 13.87
C THR A 387 -0.10 -4.61 15.29
N ARG A 388 -0.29 -3.37 15.74
CA ARG A 388 -0.76 -3.09 17.11
C ARG A 388 -1.86 -2.03 17.13
N SER A 389 -2.86 -2.28 17.96
CA SER A 389 -3.93 -1.33 18.26
C SER A 389 -3.57 -0.52 19.49
N LEU A 390 -3.55 0.79 19.34
CA LEU A 390 -3.18 1.76 20.36
C LEU A 390 -4.44 2.47 20.85
N LEU A 391 -4.62 2.54 22.17
CA LEU A 391 -5.80 3.09 22.83
C LEU A 391 -5.60 4.55 23.23
N ALA A 392 -6.71 5.26 23.41
CA ALA A 392 -6.70 6.64 23.89
C ALA A 392 -5.97 6.79 25.24
N ASN A 393 -5.10 7.80 25.34
CA ASN A 393 -4.27 8.10 26.52
C ASN A 393 -3.39 6.94 27.01
N GLN A 394 -3.15 5.93 26.18
CA GLN A 394 -2.32 4.80 26.56
C GLN A 394 -0.89 5.26 26.80
N VAL A 395 -0.26 4.77 27.87
CA VAL A 395 1.20 4.87 28.07
C VAL A 395 1.72 3.46 28.21
N ALA A 396 2.54 3.01 27.26
CA ALA A 396 3.00 1.63 27.22
C ALA A 396 4.43 1.49 26.69
N THR A 397 5.10 0.45 27.16
CA THR A 397 6.33 -0.05 26.53
C THR A 397 5.98 -1.23 25.64
N MET A 398 6.40 -1.18 24.39
CA MET A 398 6.30 -2.25 23.42
C MET A 398 7.64 -2.98 23.34
N ILE A 399 7.63 -4.26 23.68
CA ILE A 399 8.79 -5.13 23.61
C ILE A 399 8.80 -5.83 22.26
N ILE A 400 9.87 -5.69 21.49
CA ILE A 400 10.03 -6.29 20.17
C ILE A 400 11.10 -7.37 20.26
N SER A 401 10.69 -8.62 20.15
CA SER A 401 11.56 -9.79 20.09
C SER A 401 12.09 -9.97 18.67
N MET A 402 13.39 -9.72 18.49
CA MET A 402 14.11 -9.83 17.23
C MET A 402 15.14 -10.97 17.33
N PRO A 403 14.79 -12.23 16.97
CA PRO A 403 15.76 -13.32 16.98
C PRO A 403 16.89 -13.08 15.97
N THR A 404 18.08 -13.62 16.24
CA THR A 404 19.24 -13.48 15.35
C THR A 404 18.91 -13.91 13.91
N ASN A 405 19.18 -13.04 12.93
CA ASN A 405 19.22 -13.44 11.53
C ASN A 405 20.51 -14.21 11.28
N LEU A 406 20.40 -15.52 11.18
CA LEU A 406 21.53 -16.44 11.01
C LEU A 406 22.22 -16.25 9.66
N ALA A 407 21.50 -15.70 8.66
CA ALA A 407 22.03 -15.37 7.35
C ALA A 407 22.73 -14.01 7.30
N SER A 408 22.63 -13.16 8.33
CA SER A 408 23.16 -11.80 8.31
C SER A 408 24.70 -11.78 8.23
N ASN A 409 25.22 -10.90 7.37
CA ASN A 409 26.64 -10.61 7.31
C ASN A 409 27.18 -9.98 8.62
N THR A 410 26.34 -9.25 9.36
CA THR A 410 26.67 -8.65 10.67
C THR A 410 26.83 -9.73 11.75
N LYS A 411 26.26 -10.92 11.53
CA LYS A 411 26.44 -12.11 12.37
C LYS A 411 27.44 -13.11 11.78
N GLY A 412 28.24 -12.67 10.80
CA GLY A 412 29.39 -13.40 10.25
C GLY A 412 29.07 -14.36 9.11
N ALA A 413 27.85 -14.34 8.56
CA ALA A 413 27.55 -15.09 7.35
C ALA A 413 28.20 -14.44 6.11
N THR A 414 28.41 -15.25 5.08
CA THR A 414 28.94 -14.79 3.78
C THR A 414 28.09 -15.34 2.65
N ALA A 415 28.07 -14.66 1.50
CA ALA A 415 27.27 -15.09 0.35
C ALA A 415 28.10 -15.17 -0.93
N THR A 416 27.77 -16.14 -1.78
CA THR A 416 28.31 -16.34 -3.13
C THR A 416 27.15 -16.55 -4.10
N ALA A 417 27.34 -16.31 -5.39
CA ALA A 417 26.29 -16.48 -6.41
C ALA A 417 26.78 -17.29 -7.61
N SER A 418 25.85 -17.92 -8.34
CA SER A 418 26.15 -18.66 -9.58
C SER A 418 26.45 -17.75 -10.77
N SER A 419 25.88 -16.55 -10.78
CA SER A 419 26.05 -15.57 -11.87
C SER A 419 27.27 -14.70 -11.62
N THR A 420 28.02 -14.40 -12.70
CA THR A 420 29.24 -13.58 -12.67
C THR A 420 29.00 -12.07 -12.81
N LEU A 421 27.73 -11.61 -12.84
CA LEU A 421 27.45 -10.17 -12.83
C LEU A 421 27.78 -9.49 -11.48
N SER A 422 28.36 -10.25 -10.54
CA SER A 422 28.83 -9.82 -9.22
C SER A 422 30.08 -8.92 -9.22
N THR A 423 30.48 -8.31 -10.34
CA THR A 423 31.74 -7.54 -10.41
C THR A 423 31.60 -6.09 -9.97
N SER A 424 30.39 -5.53 -9.86
CA SER A 424 30.15 -4.25 -9.18
C SER A 424 29.70 -4.48 -7.73
N ALA A 425 30.18 -3.63 -6.81
CA ALA A 425 29.75 -3.66 -5.41
C ALA A 425 28.22 -3.50 -5.25
N SER A 426 27.58 -2.84 -6.22
CA SER A 426 26.13 -2.64 -6.24
C SER A 426 25.33 -3.93 -6.41
N ASP A 427 25.92 -4.99 -6.96
CA ASP A 427 25.23 -6.21 -7.40
C ASP A 427 25.74 -7.45 -6.64
N ALA A 428 26.51 -7.23 -5.57
CA ALA A 428 27.19 -8.27 -4.80
C ALA A 428 26.19 -9.18 -4.07
N PRO A 429 26.47 -10.49 -3.94
CA PRO A 429 25.61 -11.40 -3.19
C PRO A 429 25.50 -11.06 -1.69
N SER A 430 26.45 -10.29 -1.15
CA SER A 430 26.40 -9.78 0.23
C SER A 430 25.26 -8.80 0.48
N ASN A 431 24.76 -8.16 -0.59
CA ASN A 431 23.65 -7.21 -0.55
C ASN A 431 22.30 -7.90 -0.36
N ALA A 432 22.25 -9.24 -0.39
CA ALA A 432 21.04 -10.01 -0.12
C ALA A 432 21.02 -10.63 1.29
N ILE A 433 21.95 -10.22 2.16
CA ILE A 433 22.10 -10.73 3.53
C ILE A 433 22.54 -9.63 4.51
N ASP A 434 22.20 -8.37 4.23
CA ASP A 434 22.62 -7.19 4.98
C ASP A 434 21.49 -6.58 5.82
N ASP A 435 20.40 -7.33 6.01
CA ASP A 435 19.26 -6.98 6.87
C ASP A 435 18.41 -5.79 6.37
N THR A 436 18.51 -5.38 5.11
CA THR A 436 17.73 -4.25 4.54
C THR A 436 17.09 -4.59 3.19
N GLU A 437 16.03 -3.87 2.84
CA GLU A 437 15.42 -3.90 1.51
C GLU A 437 15.98 -2.83 0.55
N ASN A 438 16.98 -2.04 0.98
CA ASN A 438 17.57 -0.94 0.19
C ASN A 438 18.66 -1.38 -0.81
N THR A 439 19.15 -2.60 -0.70
CA THR A 439 20.23 -3.18 -1.49
C THR A 439 19.75 -4.48 -2.13
N ASP A 440 20.35 -4.89 -3.24
CA ASP A 440 20.00 -6.19 -3.85
C ASP A 440 21.20 -6.89 -4.45
N TRP A 441 21.08 -8.22 -4.52
CA TRP A 441 21.85 -9.03 -5.44
C TRP A 441 21.19 -9.07 -6.82
N SER A 442 22.03 -9.11 -7.84
CA SER A 442 21.65 -9.04 -9.23
C SER A 442 22.38 -10.09 -10.08
N GLY A 443 21.65 -10.99 -10.74
CA GLY A 443 22.19 -12.02 -11.63
C GLY A 443 21.72 -11.90 -13.08
N THR A 444 22.44 -12.56 -14.01
CA THR A 444 22.07 -12.80 -15.42
C THR A 444 22.21 -14.28 -15.77
N GLY A 445 21.70 -14.69 -16.94
CA GLY A 445 21.65 -16.06 -17.42
C GLY A 445 20.36 -16.81 -17.04
N GLN A 446 19.36 -16.10 -16.51
CA GLN A 446 18.13 -16.68 -15.97
C GLN A 446 17.25 -17.36 -17.04
N LEU A 447 17.34 -16.93 -18.30
CA LEU A 447 16.62 -17.59 -19.39
C LEU A 447 17.23 -18.97 -19.69
N ALA A 448 18.56 -19.07 -19.66
CA ALA A 448 19.28 -20.31 -19.94
C ALA A 448 19.23 -21.30 -18.78
N SER A 449 19.44 -20.84 -17.54
CA SER A 449 19.47 -21.71 -16.35
C SER A 449 19.08 -20.95 -15.08
N PRO A 450 18.46 -21.61 -14.08
CA PRO A 450 18.19 -21.01 -12.79
C PRO A 450 19.47 -20.48 -12.12
N GLN A 451 19.43 -19.22 -11.68
CA GLN A 451 20.52 -18.63 -10.90
C GLN A 451 20.33 -18.88 -9.40
N SER A 452 21.40 -18.75 -8.60
CA SER A 452 21.35 -19.00 -7.17
C SER A 452 22.29 -18.13 -6.35
N ILE A 453 21.90 -17.89 -5.09
CA ILE A 453 22.76 -17.37 -4.02
C ILE A 453 22.98 -18.50 -3.02
N THR A 454 24.23 -18.72 -2.61
CA THR A 454 24.61 -19.64 -1.54
C THR A 454 25.17 -18.84 -0.37
N ILE A 455 24.49 -18.93 0.77
CA ILE A 455 24.84 -18.32 2.05
C ILE A 455 25.57 -19.37 2.88
N HIS A 456 26.77 -19.02 3.35
CA HIS A 456 27.57 -19.79 4.29
C HIS A 456 27.45 -19.15 5.68
N PHE A 457 26.91 -19.91 6.63
CA PHE A 457 26.69 -19.44 8.00
C PHE A 457 27.98 -19.42 8.83
N ALA A 458 27.98 -18.63 9.90
CA ALA A 458 29.01 -18.69 10.94
C ALA A 458 28.87 -19.97 11.80
N GLY A 459 29.31 -21.11 11.24
CA GLY A 459 29.20 -22.44 11.83
C GLY A 459 27.83 -23.11 11.58
N PRO A 460 27.63 -24.36 12.05
CA PRO A 460 26.35 -25.05 11.90
C PRO A 460 25.20 -24.31 12.60
N LYS A 461 24.09 -24.10 11.88
CA LYS A 461 22.90 -23.39 12.35
C LYS A 461 21.64 -24.21 12.13
N THR A 462 20.70 -24.12 13.07
CA THR A 462 19.35 -24.71 12.92
C THR A 462 18.38 -23.65 12.40
N ILE A 463 17.70 -23.96 11.29
CA ILE A 463 16.80 -23.06 10.58
C ILE A 463 15.40 -23.65 10.59
N ARG A 464 14.40 -22.82 10.89
CA ARG A 464 12.98 -23.16 10.79
C ARG A 464 12.23 -22.25 9.83
N GLN A 465 12.70 -21.00 9.67
CA GLN A 465 12.06 -20.00 8.83
C GLN A 465 13.10 -19.32 7.95
N VAL A 466 12.72 -19.05 6.71
CA VAL A 466 13.47 -18.20 5.79
C VAL A 466 12.56 -17.06 5.33
N ASN A 467 13.02 -15.83 5.43
CA ASN A 467 12.34 -14.70 4.81
C ASN A 467 13.07 -14.32 3.52
N VAL A 468 12.33 -13.94 2.48
CA VAL A 468 12.90 -13.52 1.19
C VAL A 468 12.20 -12.24 0.75
N SER A 469 12.97 -11.26 0.29
CA SER A 469 12.50 -10.05 -0.38
C SER A 469 13.02 -9.99 -1.80
N THR A 470 12.25 -9.35 -2.66
CA THR A 470 12.67 -8.97 -4.00
C THR A 470 12.34 -7.50 -4.30
N MET A 471 12.21 -6.68 -3.24
CA MET A 471 11.95 -5.25 -3.36
C MET A 471 13.08 -4.58 -4.12
N LEU A 472 12.77 -4.03 -5.28
CA LEU A 472 13.78 -3.49 -6.17
C LEU A 472 14.27 -2.11 -5.72
N ARG A 473 15.53 -1.83 -6.03
CA ARG A 473 16.11 -0.49 -5.88
C ARG A 473 15.53 0.49 -6.90
N PRO A 474 15.59 1.81 -6.61
CA PRO A 474 15.24 2.87 -7.54
C PRO A 474 15.78 2.66 -8.96
N GLY A 475 14.90 2.78 -9.95
CA GLY A 475 15.25 2.73 -11.38
C GLY A 475 15.43 1.33 -11.98
N GLN A 476 15.23 0.26 -11.19
CA GLN A 476 15.31 -1.10 -11.71
C GLN A 476 14.00 -1.58 -12.34
N ASN A 477 14.10 -2.48 -13.31
CA ASN A 477 12.94 -3.00 -14.00
C ASN A 477 12.19 -4.06 -13.16
N ARG A 478 10.90 -3.83 -12.92
CA ARG A 478 9.99 -4.67 -12.11
C ARG A 478 9.93 -6.13 -12.54
N PHE A 479 10.17 -6.42 -13.82
CA PHE A 479 10.06 -7.78 -14.34
C PHE A 479 11.27 -8.68 -14.02
N THR A 480 12.34 -8.07 -13.51
CA THR A 480 13.57 -8.77 -13.08
C THR A 480 13.49 -9.33 -11.66
N ALA A 481 12.47 -8.95 -10.89
CA ALA A 481 12.24 -9.43 -9.54
C ALA A 481 12.03 -10.95 -9.52
N LEU A 482 12.50 -11.60 -8.44
CA LEU A 482 12.23 -13.00 -8.16
C LEU A 482 10.72 -13.25 -8.11
N ARG A 483 10.29 -14.40 -8.65
CA ARG A 483 8.89 -14.84 -8.57
C ARG A 483 8.74 -16.17 -7.86
N GLN A 484 9.54 -17.16 -8.24
CA GLN A 484 9.56 -18.49 -7.62
C GLN A 484 10.98 -18.91 -7.30
N PHE A 485 11.16 -19.57 -6.15
CA PHE A 485 12.45 -20.11 -5.73
C PHE A 485 12.35 -21.50 -5.09
N ARG A 486 13.51 -22.13 -4.95
CA ARG A 486 13.71 -23.36 -4.18
C ARG A 486 14.88 -23.19 -3.22
N LEU A 487 14.70 -23.64 -1.99
CA LEU A 487 15.74 -23.64 -0.97
C LEU A 487 16.40 -25.02 -0.89
N TYR A 488 17.72 -24.99 -0.79
CA TYR A 488 18.56 -26.15 -0.54
C TYR A 488 19.44 -25.90 0.68
N THR A 489 19.76 -26.96 1.42
CA THR A 489 20.71 -26.89 2.53
C THR A 489 21.87 -27.85 2.31
N SER A 490 23.01 -27.54 2.92
CA SER A 490 24.20 -28.40 2.93
C SER A 490 24.91 -28.32 4.27
N THR A 491 25.58 -29.41 4.65
CA THR A 491 26.48 -29.48 5.82
C THR A 491 27.96 -29.42 5.44
N ASP A 492 28.30 -29.70 4.18
CA ASP A 492 29.68 -29.78 3.67
C ASP A 492 30.01 -28.67 2.64
N GLY A 493 29.01 -27.92 2.18
CA GLY A 493 29.16 -26.90 1.14
C GLY A 493 29.26 -27.45 -0.29
N VAL A 494 29.14 -28.76 -0.48
CA VAL A 494 29.28 -29.46 -1.77
C VAL A 494 27.98 -30.16 -2.15
N SER A 495 27.40 -30.92 -1.22
CA SER A 495 26.19 -31.72 -1.40
C SER A 495 24.99 -30.93 -0.92
N PHE A 496 24.09 -30.57 -1.85
CA PHE A 496 22.90 -29.76 -1.54
C PHE A 496 21.62 -30.59 -1.66
N THR A 497 20.79 -30.55 -0.63
CA THR A 497 19.48 -31.23 -0.58
C THR A 497 18.35 -30.20 -0.61
N PRO A 498 17.33 -30.34 -1.46
CA PRO A 498 16.19 -29.43 -1.47
C PRO A 498 15.36 -29.60 -0.20
N VAL A 499 14.97 -28.50 0.42
CA VAL A 499 14.20 -28.50 1.69
C VAL A 499 12.87 -27.76 1.60
N PHE A 500 12.70 -26.88 0.60
CA PHE A 500 11.49 -26.12 0.39
C PHE A 500 11.40 -25.63 -1.06
N THR A 501 10.21 -25.62 -1.65
CA THR A 501 9.94 -24.96 -2.94
C THR A 501 8.77 -24.01 -2.75
N SER A 502 8.93 -22.76 -3.15
CA SER A 502 7.87 -21.76 -3.04
C SER A 502 6.73 -22.04 -4.04
N ALA A 503 5.56 -21.47 -3.78
CA ALA A 503 4.53 -21.36 -4.80
C ALA A 503 5.06 -20.63 -6.06
N PRO A 504 4.55 -20.93 -7.27
CA PRO A 504 4.97 -20.27 -8.52
C PRO A 504 4.85 -18.74 -8.55
N ASP A 505 4.04 -18.19 -7.66
CA ASP A 505 3.69 -16.78 -7.49
C ASP A 505 4.03 -16.27 -6.08
N ALA A 506 5.11 -16.80 -5.47
CA ALA A 506 5.54 -16.39 -4.14
C ALA A 506 5.72 -14.86 -4.00
N PHE A 507 6.03 -14.19 -5.10
CA PHE A 507 5.90 -12.73 -5.28
C PHE A 507 4.89 -12.45 -6.40
N PRO A 508 3.64 -12.09 -6.06
CA PRO A 508 2.50 -12.10 -6.99
C PRO A 508 2.47 -10.83 -7.87
N GLY A 509 3.38 -10.72 -8.83
CA GLY A 509 3.27 -9.72 -9.89
C GLY A 509 2.11 -10.07 -10.84
N ALA A 510 1.28 -9.08 -11.15
CA ALA A 510 0.10 -9.23 -12.01
C ALA A 510 0.01 -8.08 -13.04
N ILE A 511 -0.94 -8.17 -13.96
CA ILE A 511 -1.25 -7.10 -14.92
C ILE A 511 -1.66 -5.81 -14.16
N PRO A 512 -1.21 -4.62 -14.60
CA PRO A 512 -0.38 -4.40 -15.80
C PRO A 512 1.13 -4.55 -15.55
N ARG A 513 1.58 -4.58 -14.28
CA ARG A 513 2.98 -4.75 -13.88
C ARG A 513 3.09 -5.17 -12.41
N PRO A 514 4.18 -5.82 -11.98
CA PRO A 514 4.45 -6.03 -10.56
C PRO A 514 4.55 -4.71 -9.79
N ALA A 515 3.83 -4.57 -8.68
CA ALA A 515 3.82 -3.39 -7.81
C ALA A 515 4.77 -3.55 -6.62
N ALA A 516 5.24 -2.47 -6.00
CA ALA A 516 6.04 -2.53 -4.76
C ALA A 516 5.48 -3.50 -3.68
N PRO A 517 4.17 -3.47 -3.30
CA PRO A 517 3.63 -4.43 -2.33
C PRO A 517 3.76 -5.91 -2.72
N ASP A 518 3.92 -6.20 -4.01
CA ASP A 518 4.08 -7.58 -4.49
C ASP A 518 5.49 -8.11 -4.19
N LEU A 519 6.46 -7.22 -3.98
CA LEU A 519 7.90 -7.50 -3.98
C LEU A 519 8.56 -7.47 -2.60
N ILE A 520 7.90 -6.92 -1.58
CA ILE A 520 8.43 -6.80 -0.21
C ILE A 520 8.63 -8.17 0.48
N LEU A 521 9.41 -8.16 1.57
CA LEU A 521 9.81 -9.35 2.33
C LEU A 521 8.63 -10.22 2.77
N ARG A 522 8.72 -11.51 2.46
CA ARG A 522 7.75 -12.56 2.80
C ARG A 522 8.41 -13.67 3.62
N SER A 523 7.63 -14.32 4.47
CA SER A 523 8.12 -15.38 5.37
C SER A 523 7.72 -16.78 4.88
N PHE A 524 8.67 -17.71 4.91
CA PHE A 524 8.50 -19.09 4.45
C PHE A 524 8.96 -20.06 5.55
N THR A 525 8.03 -20.84 6.10
CA THR A 525 8.32 -21.84 7.12
C THR A 525 8.76 -23.15 6.48
N LEU A 526 9.89 -23.69 6.91
CA LEU A 526 10.39 -24.99 6.46
C LEU A 526 9.55 -26.13 7.08
N PRO A 527 9.31 -27.25 6.36
CA PRO A 527 8.51 -28.36 6.89
C PRO A 527 9.02 -28.91 8.22
N ALA A 528 10.34 -28.96 8.39
CA ALA A 528 11.04 -29.35 9.61
C ALA A 528 12.18 -28.37 9.91
N ALA A 529 12.60 -28.27 11.18
CA ALA A 529 13.82 -27.57 11.52
C ALA A 529 15.03 -28.34 10.97
N ILE A 530 15.98 -27.65 10.34
CA ILE A 530 17.11 -28.25 9.64
C ILE A 530 18.42 -27.64 10.13
N THR A 531 19.39 -28.47 10.50
CA THR A 531 20.73 -28.02 10.83
C THR A 531 21.63 -28.06 9.60
N ALA A 532 22.22 -26.93 9.23
CA ALA A 532 23.04 -26.78 8.04
C ALA A 532 24.19 -25.80 8.27
N THR A 533 25.23 -25.89 7.45
CA THR A 533 26.30 -24.87 7.35
C THR A 533 26.06 -23.92 6.18
N HIS A 534 25.26 -24.33 5.19
CA HIS A 534 24.91 -23.52 4.03
C HIS A 534 23.41 -23.56 3.73
N LEU A 535 22.89 -22.42 3.27
CA LEU A 535 21.57 -22.27 2.67
C LEU A 535 21.73 -21.73 1.25
N ARG A 536 21.13 -22.38 0.27
CA ARG A 536 21.14 -21.93 -1.13
C ARG A 536 19.71 -21.63 -1.59
N LEU A 537 19.50 -20.41 -2.05
CA LEU A 537 18.29 -20.01 -2.76
C LEU A 537 18.55 -20.14 -4.26
N VAL A 538 17.78 -21.01 -4.93
CA VAL A 538 17.78 -21.16 -6.40
C VAL A 538 16.54 -20.45 -6.95
N ALA A 539 16.74 -19.40 -7.73
CA ALA A 539 15.69 -18.64 -8.40
C ALA A 539 15.17 -19.43 -9.62
N LEU A 540 13.99 -20.04 -9.48
CA LEU A 540 13.38 -20.83 -10.55
C LEU A 540 12.85 -19.94 -11.67
N THR A 541 12.20 -18.82 -11.30
CA THR A 541 11.63 -17.85 -12.25
C THR A 541 11.75 -16.42 -11.71
N ASN A 542 11.92 -15.46 -12.63
CA ASN A 542 11.60 -14.04 -12.41
C ASN A 542 10.16 -13.76 -12.87
N GLN A 543 9.72 -12.50 -12.80
CA GLN A 543 8.38 -12.13 -13.23
C GLN A 543 8.14 -12.37 -14.74
N CYS A 544 9.10 -12.10 -15.63
CA CYS A 544 8.95 -12.45 -17.06
C CYS A 544 8.74 -13.95 -17.31
N LYS A 545 9.60 -14.81 -16.74
CA LYS A 545 9.61 -16.26 -17.01
C LYS A 545 8.55 -17.03 -16.23
N GLY A 546 8.05 -16.49 -15.13
CA GLY A 546 7.06 -17.16 -14.28
C GLY A 546 5.69 -16.49 -14.24
N GLY A 547 5.52 -15.31 -14.84
CA GLY A 547 4.28 -14.54 -14.84
C GLY A 547 3.44 -14.84 -16.08
N PRO A 548 2.33 -15.61 -15.97
CA PRO A 548 1.56 -16.04 -17.14
C PRO A 548 0.95 -14.89 -17.94
N GLY A 549 0.61 -13.77 -17.28
CA GLY A 549 0.06 -12.57 -17.92
C GLY A 549 1.09 -11.76 -18.73
N PHE A 550 2.35 -12.19 -18.76
CA PHE A 550 3.44 -11.49 -19.46
C PHE A 550 4.05 -12.35 -20.59
N GLN A 551 3.50 -13.54 -20.85
CA GLN A 551 4.08 -14.55 -21.73
C GLN A 551 3.31 -14.75 -23.02
N GLY A 552 4.05 -14.91 -24.11
CA GLY A 552 3.51 -15.05 -25.46
C GLY A 552 2.98 -13.74 -26.05
N PRO A 553 2.54 -13.77 -27.31
CA PRO A 553 1.84 -12.65 -27.93
C PRO A 553 0.58 -12.30 -27.13
N GLN A 554 0.48 -11.04 -26.70
CA GLN A 554 -0.61 -10.47 -25.91
C GLN A 554 -1.53 -9.60 -26.76
N ASP A 555 -1.12 -9.29 -28.00
CA ASP A 555 -1.90 -8.57 -28.98
C ASP A 555 -1.77 -9.21 -30.38
N SER A 556 -2.40 -8.59 -31.37
CA SER A 556 -2.32 -8.98 -32.78
C SER A 556 -1.54 -7.98 -33.64
N ASP A 557 -0.75 -7.10 -33.03
CA ASP A 557 0.09 -6.14 -33.74
C ASP A 557 1.38 -6.84 -34.19
N PRO A 558 1.56 -7.11 -35.51
CA PRO A 558 2.73 -7.84 -35.98
C PRO A 558 4.04 -7.06 -35.82
N LEU A 559 3.98 -5.76 -35.51
CA LEU A 559 5.15 -4.92 -35.25
C LEU A 559 5.53 -4.92 -33.76
N ASN A 560 4.65 -5.37 -32.87
CA ASN A 560 4.86 -5.36 -31.44
C ASN A 560 5.15 -6.77 -30.91
N ASN A 561 6.37 -7.01 -30.42
CA ASN A 561 6.64 -8.24 -29.67
C ASN A 561 6.36 -8.00 -28.19
N SER A 562 5.16 -8.34 -27.74
CA SER A 562 4.71 -8.14 -26.35
C SER A 562 5.21 -9.20 -25.36
N ASP A 563 5.78 -10.32 -25.82
CA ASP A 563 6.27 -11.37 -24.91
C ASP A 563 7.44 -10.86 -24.07
N CYS A 564 7.38 -11.02 -22.74
CA CYS A 564 8.38 -10.46 -21.82
C CYS A 564 9.79 -10.99 -22.11
N THR A 565 9.90 -12.28 -22.45
CA THR A 565 11.20 -12.95 -22.58
C THR A 565 11.86 -12.76 -23.93
N THR A 566 11.09 -12.57 -24.99
CA THR A 566 11.60 -12.41 -26.36
C THR A 566 11.50 -10.97 -26.85
N GLY A 567 10.52 -10.20 -26.38
CA GLY A 567 10.38 -8.77 -26.66
C GLY A 567 11.36 -7.91 -25.86
N ASN A 568 11.78 -8.38 -24.67
CA ASN A 568 12.85 -7.76 -23.90
C ASN A 568 13.71 -8.80 -23.16
N SER A 569 14.50 -9.56 -23.94
CA SER A 569 15.36 -10.62 -23.41
C SER A 569 16.39 -10.14 -22.38
N THR A 570 16.78 -8.87 -22.42
CA THR A 570 17.71 -8.30 -21.41
C THR A 570 17.08 -8.31 -20.02
N GLN A 571 15.81 -7.88 -19.89
CA GLN A 571 15.11 -7.94 -18.61
C GLN A 571 14.69 -9.36 -18.26
N GLY A 572 14.26 -10.15 -19.26
CA GLY A 572 13.91 -11.55 -19.07
C GLY A 572 15.06 -12.42 -18.54
N ASP A 573 16.31 -12.09 -18.88
CA ASP A 573 17.51 -12.81 -18.44
C ASP A 573 18.06 -12.38 -17.07
N ARG A 574 17.54 -11.29 -16.52
CA ARG A 574 17.96 -10.73 -15.23
C ARG A 574 17.16 -11.33 -14.07
N ILE A 575 17.80 -11.49 -12.92
CA ILE A 575 17.15 -11.86 -11.66
C ILE A 575 17.64 -10.96 -10.54
N ARG A 576 16.74 -10.62 -9.61
CA ARG A 576 17.05 -9.82 -8.41
C ARG A 576 16.47 -10.45 -7.16
N VAL A 577 17.27 -10.43 -6.09
CA VAL A 577 16.86 -10.84 -4.75
C VAL A 577 17.46 -9.82 -3.79
N THR A 578 16.59 -9.24 -2.98
CA THR A 578 16.91 -8.07 -2.17
C THR A 578 17.40 -8.48 -0.80
N GLU A 579 16.77 -9.50 -0.20
CA GLU A 579 17.14 -9.92 1.13
C GLU A 579 16.75 -11.39 1.34
N VAL A 580 17.61 -12.14 2.03
CA VAL A 580 17.41 -13.53 2.43
C VAL A 580 17.81 -13.69 3.89
N GLN A 581 16.81 -13.91 4.74
CA GLN A 581 17.00 -14.06 6.19
C GLN A 581 16.72 -15.49 6.60
N ALA A 582 17.44 -15.98 7.60
CA ALA A 582 17.26 -17.33 8.13
C ALA A 582 17.17 -17.30 9.65
N PHE A 583 16.13 -17.93 10.22
CA PHE A 583 15.86 -17.88 11.65
C PHE A 583 15.57 -19.28 12.22
N SER A 584 15.93 -19.47 13.48
CA SER A 584 15.53 -20.63 14.29
C SER A 584 14.10 -20.52 14.82
N SER A 585 13.59 -19.29 14.97
CA SER A 585 12.28 -18.94 15.54
C SER A 585 11.72 -17.67 14.90
N THR A 586 10.42 -17.42 15.06
CA THR A 586 9.76 -16.19 14.63
C THR A 586 10.05 -15.04 15.59
N GLY A 587 10.19 -13.82 15.07
CA GLY A 587 10.07 -12.61 15.87
C GLY A 587 8.65 -12.42 16.40
N SER A 588 8.50 -11.59 17.43
CA SER A 588 7.21 -11.21 18.00
C SER A 588 7.30 -9.80 18.57
N ALA A 589 6.15 -9.17 18.79
CA ALA A 589 6.07 -7.97 19.63
C ALA A 589 5.09 -8.25 20.77
N SER A 590 5.30 -7.69 21.95
CA SER A 590 4.36 -7.79 23.07
C SER A 590 4.30 -6.45 23.81
N GLY A 591 3.21 -6.24 24.55
CA GLY A 591 2.90 -4.92 25.11
C GLY A 591 2.37 -3.96 24.04
N GLY A 592 1.62 -2.94 24.48
CA GLY A 592 0.87 -2.06 23.60
C GLY A 592 -0.58 -2.49 23.36
N GLY A 593 -0.98 -3.72 23.70
CA GLY A 593 -2.38 -4.12 23.82
C GLY A 593 -2.95 -3.78 25.20
N GLY A 594 -4.20 -3.33 25.28
CA GLY A 594 -4.84 -2.94 26.53
C GLY A 594 -4.87 -4.06 27.57
N GLY A 595 -4.26 -3.83 28.73
CA GLY A 595 -4.26 -4.77 29.85
C GLY A 595 -3.53 -4.28 31.10
N THR A 596 -3.94 -3.15 31.68
CA THR A 596 -3.59 -2.87 33.09
C THR A 596 -4.45 -3.74 33.99
N GLY A 597 -3.91 -4.89 34.41
CA GLY A 597 -4.58 -5.78 35.36
C GLY A 597 -3.65 -6.86 35.89
N GLY A 598 -2.85 -6.52 36.90
CA GLY A 598 -2.10 -7.53 37.65
C GLY A 598 -3.06 -8.51 38.34
N GLY A 599 -3.02 -9.78 37.92
CA GLY A 599 -3.72 -10.87 38.58
C GLY A 599 -4.08 -12.03 37.64
N GLY A 600 -3.19 -13.04 37.55
CA GLY A 600 -3.52 -14.38 37.07
C GLY A 600 -4.32 -14.49 35.75
N GLY A 601 -3.92 -13.72 34.72
CA GLY A 601 -4.54 -13.74 33.40
C GLY A 601 -4.23 -15.01 32.59
N THR A 602 -5.03 -15.25 31.56
CA THR A 602 -5.07 -16.47 30.74
C THR A 602 -3.91 -16.66 29.75
N GLY A 603 -2.90 -15.79 29.70
CA GLY A 603 -1.92 -15.70 28.60
C GLY A 603 -2.45 -14.73 27.55
N CYS A 604 -3.01 -15.21 26.45
CA CYS A 604 -3.92 -14.61 25.43
C CYS A 604 -3.76 -13.14 24.94
N GLN A 605 -3.35 -12.18 25.77
CA GLN A 605 -3.33 -10.74 25.49
C GLN A 605 -1.99 -10.29 24.86
N ASP A 606 -0.95 -11.11 25.01
CA ASP A 606 0.39 -10.97 24.45
C ASP A 606 0.57 -11.77 23.14
N ASP A 607 -0.42 -12.57 22.76
CA ASP A 607 -0.38 -13.43 21.60
C ASP A 607 -0.37 -12.65 20.28
N ASP A 608 0.48 -13.08 19.35
CA ASP A 608 0.52 -12.56 17.99
C ASP A 608 -0.30 -13.46 17.07
N LEU A 609 -1.32 -12.90 16.43
CA LEU A 609 -2.19 -13.61 15.50
C LEU A 609 -1.99 -13.10 14.08
N ARG A 610 -1.76 -14.02 13.15
CA ARG A 610 -1.57 -13.70 11.74
C ARG A 610 -2.46 -14.57 10.86
N ILE A 611 -3.15 -13.93 9.93
CA ILE A 611 -3.93 -14.60 8.89
C ILE A 611 -3.15 -14.56 7.59
N ILE A 612 -3.04 -15.73 6.97
CA ILE A 612 -2.35 -15.94 5.70
C ILE A 612 -3.35 -16.59 4.76
N GLY A 613 -3.61 -15.95 3.64
CA GLY A 613 -4.49 -16.48 2.61
C GLY A 613 -4.29 -15.76 1.28
N PRO A 614 -5.04 -16.16 0.25
CA PRO A 614 -5.05 -15.47 -1.03
C PRO A 614 -5.51 -14.02 -0.84
N SER A 615 -4.78 -13.05 -1.41
CA SER A 615 -5.20 -11.64 -1.43
C SER A 615 -6.27 -11.36 -2.48
N ILE A 616 -6.45 -12.28 -3.44
CA ILE A 616 -7.37 -12.17 -4.58
C ILE A 616 -8.13 -13.48 -4.74
N ALA A 617 -9.40 -13.39 -5.12
CA ALA A 617 -10.27 -14.54 -5.34
C ALA A 617 -11.24 -14.31 -6.49
N THR A 618 -11.56 -15.37 -7.22
CA THR A 618 -12.62 -15.33 -8.25
C THR A 618 -13.98 -15.55 -7.59
N PRO A 619 -15.04 -14.81 -7.97
CA PRO A 619 -16.40 -15.10 -7.53
C PRO A 619 -16.77 -16.57 -7.75
N GLY A 620 -17.36 -17.20 -6.74
CA GLY A 620 -17.69 -18.63 -6.77
C GLY A 620 -16.51 -19.58 -6.55
N SER A 621 -15.29 -19.11 -6.27
CA SER A 621 -14.15 -19.98 -5.92
C SER A 621 -14.06 -20.24 -4.41
N PRO A 622 -13.50 -21.39 -3.98
CA PRO A 622 -13.16 -21.63 -2.58
C PRO A 622 -11.82 -20.98 -2.22
N LEU A 623 -11.74 -20.37 -1.03
CA LEU A 623 -10.53 -19.80 -0.47
C LEU A 623 -10.17 -20.49 0.84
N THR A 624 -8.89 -20.79 1.03
CA THR A 624 -8.38 -21.35 2.28
C THR A 624 -7.47 -20.35 2.96
N TYR A 625 -7.77 -20.05 4.22
CA TYR A 625 -6.99 -19.18 5.09
C TYR A 625 -6.34 -20.01 6.19
N VAL A 626 -5.13 -19.62 6.56
CA VAL A 626 -4.38 -20.17 7.68
C VAL A 626 -4.25 -19.07 8.73
N VAL A 627 -4.73 -19.35 9.93
CA VAL A 627 -4.55 -18.50 11.11
C VAL A 627 -3.43 -19.11 11.94
N THR A 628 -2.31 -18.41 12.04
CA THR A 628 -1.21 -18.77 12.93
C THR A 628 -1.26 -17.94 14.20
N TYR A 629 -1.00 -18.57 15.33
CA TYR A 629 -0.94 -17.91 16.64
C TYR A 629 0.32 -18.37 17.39
N ASN A 630 0.87 -17.49 18.23
CA ASN A 630 2.01 -17.77 19.08
C ASN A 630 1.75 -17.27 20.49
N THR A 631 1.96 -18.14 21.48
CA THR A 631 1.67 -17.89 22.90
C THR A 631 2.72 -17.05 23.63
N ALA A 632 3.52 -16.28 22.89
CA ALA A 632 4.58 -15.41 23.42
C ALA A 632 5.40 -16.01 24.59
N ASP A 633 5.73 -15.24 25.63
CA ASP A 633 6.53 -15.66 26.77
C ASP A 633 5.70 -16.17 27.96
N THR A 634 4.38 -16.19 27.86
CA THR A 634 3.47 -16.72 28.89
C THR A 634 2.70 -17.95 28.40
N GLY A 635 2.29 -18.86 29.30
CA GLY A 635 1.50 -20.02 28.88
C GLY A 635 0.03 -19.66 28.73
N ASP A 636 -0.63 -20.16 27.70
CA ASP A 636 -2.05 -19.92 27.47
C ASP A 636 -2.92 -20.96 28.16
N THR A 637 -4.03 -20.50 28.75
CA THR A 637 -5.10 -21.38 29.23
C THR A 637 -6.46 -20.74 28.98
N GLY A 638 -7.26 -21.40 28.15
CA GLY A 638 -8.64 -20.97 27.88
C GLY A 638 -8.79 -19.86 26.83
N CYS A 639 -7.78 -19.64 25.98
CA CYS A 639 -7.85 -18.70 24.87
C CYS A 639 -8.81 -19.17 23.78
N GLN A 640 -9.47 -18.20 23.14
CA GLN A 640 -10.33 -18.43 21.99
C GLN A 640 -9.89 -17.54 20.83
N ILE A 641 -9.86 -18.09 19.62
CA ILE A 641 -9.72 -17.31 18.40
C ILE A 641 -11.12 -17.06 17.87
N ALA A 642 -11.49 -15.79 17.72
CA ALA A 642 -12.71 -15.38 17.04
C ALA A 642 -12.34 -14.73 15.71
N ASN A 643 -12.97 -15.16 14.62
CA ASN A 643 -12.70 -14.68 13.25
C ASN A 643 -14.02 -14.34 12.56
N ASP A 644 -14.26 -13.05 12.35
CA ASP A 644 -15.45 -12.59 11.61
C ASP A 644 -15.29 -12.80 10.09
N LEU A 645 -16.35 -13.28 9.45
CA LEU A 645 -16.44 -13.42 8.00
C LEU A 645 -17.25 -12.26 7.41
N PRO A 646 -16.79 -11.63 6.32
CA PRO A 646 -17.59 -10.76 5.47
C PRO A 646 -18.84 -11.43 4.90
N ASP A 647 -19.91 -10.67 4.66
CA ASP A 647 -21.21 -11.17 4.14
C ASP A 647 -21.12 -11.86 2.76
N ASP A 648 -20.09 -11.53 1.97
CA ASP A 648 -19.82 -12.11 0.65
C ASP A 648 -19.04 -13.42 0.71
N LEU A 649 -18.63 -13.89 1.90
CA LEU A 649 -17.95 -15.17 2.12
C LEU A 649 -18.83 -16.13 2.92
N SER A 650 -19.16 -17.27 2.33
CA SER A 650 -19.89 -18.32 3.05
C SER A 650 -18.92 -19.36 3.62
N PHE A 651 -19.12 -19.72 4.89
CA PHE A 651 -18.30 -20.74 5.54
C PHE A 651 -18.44 -22.12 4.87
N VAL A 652 -17.31 -22.78 4.60
CA VAL A 652 -17.27 -24.15 4.08
C VAL A 652 -16.79 -25.13 5.15
N ALA A 653 -15.62 -24.89 5.74
CA ALA A 653 -15.02 -25.78 6.74
C ALA A 653 -13.98 -25.06 7.61
N ALA A 654 -13.70 -25.62 8.79
CA ALA A 654 -12.58 -25.22 9.65
C ALA A 654 -11.86 -26.45 10.20
N THR A 655 -10.55 -26.35 10.38
CA THR A 655 -9.73 -27.35 11.09
C THR A 655 -9.68 -27.03 12.59
N GLY A 656 -9.10 -27.91 13.40
CA GLY A 656 -8.85 -27.62 14.82
C GLY A 656 -10.10 -27.43 15.70
N GLY A 657 -11.26 -27.95 15.25
CA GLY A 657 -12.52 -27.85 16.01
C GLY A 657 -13.23 -26.50 15.90
N GLY A 658 -12.90 -25.66 14.91
CA GLY A 658 -13.56 -24.38 14.69
C GLY A 658 -15.06 -24.52 14.42
N THR A 659 -15.87 -23.72 15.11
CA THR A 659 -17.34 -23.72 14.98
C THR A 659 -17.83 -22.42 14.36
N PHE A 660 -18.58 -22.51 13.27
CA PHE A 660 -19.19 -21.34 12.62
C PHE A 660 -20.58 -21.04 13.19
N THR A 661 -20.80 -19.79 13.59
CA THR A 661 -22.08 -19.28 14.06
C THR A 661 -22.71 -18.38 13.00
N ALA A 662 -23.70 -18.90 12.27
CA ALA A 662 -24.33 -18.19 11.15
C ALA A 662 -24.95 -16.84 11.52
N ALA A 663 -25.59 -16.72 12.70
CA ALA A 663 -26.23 -15.47 13.14
C ALA A 663 -25.23 -14.33 13.44
N ALA A 664 -23.98 -14.67 13.74
CA ALA A 664 -22.90 -13.73 14.03
C ALA A 664 -21.90 -13.60 12.87
N HIS A 665 -22.05 -14.42 11.82
CA HIS A 665 -21.10 -14.55 10.72
C HIS A 665 -19.64 -14.77 11.18
N ARG A 666 -19.45 -15.61 12.20
CA ARG A 666 -18.18 -15.77 12.91
C ARG A 666 -17.75 -17.23 13.01
N ILE A 667 -16.43 -17.48 12.93
CA ILE A 667 -15.81 -18.76 13.27
C ILE A 667 -15.07 -18.63 14.60
N ASP A 668 -15.32 -19.55 15.52
CA ASP A 668 -14.71 -19.58 16.85
C ASP A 668 -13.90 -20.86 17.05
N TRP A 669 -12.66 -20.75 17.55
CA TRP A 669 -11.84 -21.87 18.00
C TRP A 669 -11.58 -21.77 19.50
N LYS A 670 -11.72 -22.89 20.22
CA LYS A 670 -11.21 -23.02 21.59
C LYS A 670 -9.83 -23.65 21.54
N LEU A 671 -8.81 -22.89 21.95
CA LEU A 671 -7.45 -23.40 21.98
C LEU A 671 -7.25 -24.30 23.22
N PRO A 672 -6.45 -25.36 23.11
CA PRO A 672 -6.01 -26.11 24.29
C PRO A 672 -5.13 -25.22 25.18
N SER A 673 -4.85 -25.64 26.41
CA SER A 673 -3.76 -25.01 27.17
C SER A 673 -2.44 -25.23 26.44
N LEU A 674 -1.70 -24.15 26.20
CA LEU A 674 -0.46 -24.16 25.45
C LEU A 674 0.68 -23.64 26.35
N PRO A 675 1.83 -24.32 26.39
CA PRO A 675 3.02 -23.78 27.07
C PRO A 675 3.46 -22.45 26.46
N ALA A 676 4.22 -21.65 27.21
CA ALA A 676 4.89 -20.46 26.64
C ALA A 676 5.74 -20.82 25.41
N ASN A 677 5.83 -19.90 24.46
CA ASN A 677 6.53 -20.00 23.17
C ASN A 677 6.00 -21.12 22.25
N SER A 678 4.72 -21.48 22.38
CA SER A 678 4.09 -22.45 21.51
C SER A 678 3.55 -21.77 20.26
N ILE A 679 3.86 -22.35 19.10
CA ILE A 679 3.30 -21.92 17.82
C ILE A 679 2.25 -22.93 17.38
N GLY A 680 1.06 -22.43 17.09
CA GLY A 680 -0.04 -23.22 16.55
C GLY A 680 -0.63 -22.62 15.28
N SER A 681 -1.43 -23.43 14.60
CA SER A 681 -2.18 -22.96 13.44
C SER A 681 -3.51 -23.68 13.35
N VAL A 682 -4.55 -22.93 12.97
CA VAL A 682 -5.82 -23.45 12.49
C VAL A 682 -6.07 -22.89 11.09
N SER A 683 -6.98 -23.50 10.36
CA SER A 683 -7.34 -23.04 9.01
C SER A 683 -8.83 -23.09 8.82
N PHE A 684 -9.32 -22.27 7.91
CA PHE A 684 -10.71 -22.28 7.47
C PHE A 684 -10.82 -22.07 5.97
N THR A 685 -11.85 -22.66 5.39
CA THR A 685 -12.20 -22.54 3.98
C THR A 685 -13.55 -21.82 3.87
N VAL A 686 -13.62 -20.86 2.97
CA VAL A 686 -14.84 -20.11 2.64
C VAL A 686 -15.10 -20.19 1.15
N GLN A 687 -16.36 -20.05 0.75
CA GLN A 687 -16.77 -19.92 -0.63
C GLN A 687 -17.10 -18.46 -0.90
N VAL A 688 -16.47 -17.89 -1.92
CA VAL A 688 -16.82 -16.54 -2.39
C VAL A 688 -18.21 -16.58 -3.02
N SER A 689 -19.09 -15.67 -2.61
CA SER A 689 -20.41 -15.53 -3.21
C SER A 689 -20.30 -15.39 -4.73
N PRO A 690 -21.08 -16.14 -5.53
CA PRO A 690 -21.11 -15.97 -6.99
C PRO A 690 -21.54 -14.56 -7.44
N GLY A 691 -22.19 -13.79 -6.55
CA GLY A 691 -22.59 -12.40 -6.77
C GLY A 691 -21.71 -11.37 -6.08
N ALA A 692 -20.56 -11.77 -5.52
CA ALA A 692 -19.59 -10.83 -4.96
C ALA A 692 -19.07 -9.90 -6.05
N ALA A 693 -19.07 -8.59 -5.77
CA ALA A 693 -18.38 -7.63 -6.62
C ALA A 693 -16.88 -7.98 -6.63
N SER A 694 -16.23 -7.89 -7.80
CA SER A 694 -14.78 -8.09 -7.84
C SER A 694 -14.08 -6.99 -7.02
N GLY A 695 -13.12 -7.41 -6.22
CA GLY A 695 -12.53 -6.63 -5.13
C GLY A 695 -11.51 -7.50 -4.37
N GLU A 696 -10.58 -6.89 -3.64
CA GLU A 696 -9.60 -7.63 -2.83
C GLU A 696 -10.30 -8.34 -1.68
N VAL A 697 -10.03 -9.64 -1.49
CA VAL A 697 -10.16 -10.25 -0.16
C VAL A 697 -8.83 -10.05 0.57
N ASN A 698 -8.56 -8.80 0.95
CA ASN A 698 -7.41 -8.48 1.78
C ASN A 698 -7.50 -9.22 3.13
N CYS A 699 -6.63 -10.21 3.33
CA CYS A 699 -6.54 -11.02 4.54
C CYS A 699 -6.44 -10.20 5.84
N ARG A 700 -6.02 -8.91 5.76
CA ARG A 700 -5.80 -8.05 6.92
C ARG A 700 -6.95 -7.07 7.20
N SER A 701 -7.71 -6.62 6.21
CA SER A 701 -8.74 -5.58 6.41
C SER A 701 -10.15 -6.15 6.65
N TRP A 702 -10.40 -7.40 6.24
CA TRP A 702 -11.76 -7.97 6.26
C TRP A 702 -12.02 -8.91 7.42
N VAL A 703 -10.96 -9.43 8.02
CA VAL A 703 -11.03 -10.47 9.03
C VAL A 703 -10.52 -9.91 10.34
N ASN A 704 -11.44 -9.42 11.17
CA ASN A 704 -11.13 -9.02 12.53
C ASN A 704 -10.96 -10.29 13.35
N SER A 705 -9.70 -10.73 13.48
CA SER A 705 -9.37 -11.87 14.32
C SER A 705 -8.73 -11.43 15.62
N SER A 706 -9.33 -11.87 16.71
CA SER A 706 -8.89 -11.55 18.06
C SER A 706 -8.68 -12.82 18.86
N ILE A 707 -7.70 -12.77 19.76
CA ILE A 707 -7.54 -13.78 20.79
C ILE A 707 -8.20 -13.23 22.07
N LEU A 708 -9.17 -13.98 22.58
CA LEU A 708 -9.99 -13.58 23.71
C LEU A 708 -9.78 -14.53 24.89
N ALA A 709 -9.73 -13.97 26.10
CA ALA A 709 -9.79 -14.75 27.34
C ALA A 709 -11.19 -15.34 27.49
N GLY A 710 -11.29 -16.65 27.76
CA GLY A 710 -12.55 -17.38 27.81
C GLY A 710 -13.60 -16.72 28.74
N GLY A 711 -14.65 -16.15 28.13
CA GLY A 711 -15.80 -15.56 28.83
C GLY A 711 -16.16 -14.12 28.45
N GLY A 712 -15.33 -13.41 27.68
CA GLY A 712 -15.63 -12.04 27.22
C GLY A 712 -16.42 -12.00 25.91
N SER A 713 -17.63 -11.43 25.92
CA SER A 713 -18.30 -10.99 24.70
C SER A 713 -17.69 -9.67 24.22
N GLN A 714 -17.57 -9.49 22.90
CA GLN A 714 -17.06 -8.29 22.22
C GLN A 714 -17.93 -7.02 22.45
N SER A 715 -18.86 -7.03 23.39
CA SER A 715 -19.74 -5.91 23.75
C SER A 715 -19.01 -4.75 24.45
N ASP A 716 -17.79 -5.00 24.96
CA ASP A 716 -17.06 -4.06 25.81
C ASP A 716 -15.90 -3.33 25.10
N LEU A 717 -15.77 -3.51 23.78
CA LEU A 717 -14.89 -2.73 22.92
C LEU A 717 -15.72 -1.76 22.08
N PRO A 718 -15.28 -0.50 21.88
CA PRO A 718 -15.98 0.41 20.97
C PRO A 718 -16.03 -0.24 19.58
N PRO A 719 -17.19 -0.25 18.90
CA PRO A 719 -17.32 -0.90 17.61
C PRO A 719 -16.36 -0.26 16.60
N ASP A 720 -15.46 -1.05 16.02
CA ASP A 720 -14.72 -0.71 14.81
C ASP A 720 -15.72 -0.52 13.67
N GLN A 721 -16.28 0.69 13.55
CA GLN A 721 -17.17 1.08 12.46
C GLN A 721 -16.36 1.52 11.24
N TYR A 722 -15.65 0.58 10.63
CA TYR A 722 -15.26 0.66 9.23
C TYR A 722 -15.79 -0.57 8.50
N ARG A 723 -17.13 -0.66 8.40
CA ARG A 723 -17.80 -1.57 7.47
C ARG A 723 -18.08 -0.78 6.19
N PRO A 724 -17.48 -1.10 5.04
CA PRO A 724 -18.03 -0.62 3.78
C PRO A 724 -19.38 -1.32 3.59
N ASN A 725 -20.47 -0.57 3.74
CA ASN A 725 -21.79 -1.08 3.43
C ASN A 725 -21.91 -1.30 1.92
N ALA A 726 -22.28 -2.53 1.54
CA ALA A 726 -22.61 -2.90 0.18
C ALA A 726 -23.78 -2.06 -0.35
N VAL A 727 -23.56 -1.39 -1.48
CA VAL A 727 -24.61 -0.74 -2.27
C VAL A 727 -25.38 -1.83 -3.01
N SER A 728 -26.67 -1.99 -2.70
CA SER A 728 -27.56 -2.85 -3.47
C SER A 728 -28.29 -2.05 -4.55
N ARG A 729 -28.15 -2.55 -5.79
CA ARG A 729 -28.76 -2.19 -7.07
C ARG A 729 -28.03 -1.16 -7.93
#